data_AF-A0A357ZUU4-F1
#
_entry.id   AF-A0A357ZUU4-F1
#
_cell.length_a   1.000
_cell.length_b   1.000
_cell.length_c   1.000
_cell.angle_alpha   90.00
_cell.angle_beta   90.00
_cell.angle_gamma   90.00
#
_symmetry.space_group_name_H-M   'P 1'
#
loop_
_entity.id
_entity.type
_entity.pdbx_description
1 polymer ?
#
loop_
_entity_poly.entity_id
_entity_poly.type
_entity_poly.pdbx_seq_one_letter_code
_entity_poly.pdbx_strand_id
1 'polypeptide(L)'
;MPFGPVDPDLDLPTLEQRRLERWKADDTIGATRRLRAGSEPWIFYEGPPTANGRPGLHHVWARVFKDIYPRFQTMRGRDVPRKGGWDCHGLPVELEVEKELGLSTKQEIEEFGIAEFNQRCRESVQRYVTDWTALTERSGVWIDTADAYWTLDNSYVESVWWLIRQLWDKGLLYEGHKVSPFCGRCGTALSSHELGQPDVYRDVVDPSVYVRFPIVDRDLDLLVWTTTPWTLISNVAAAVGPDIDYVRVASTDGTRDLLMAAALAPEDATVVETFKGSDLVGWRYQRPFDTLTPPAGSDGWRVVAAEFVTTDDGSGIVHLAPAFGEDDAAVGRAEKLPVLNPVNGNAAFDESVPAFTGTFVKDADRDIIADLDARGLLVREQAYEHSYPHCWRCSTPLIYWAKTSWFVRTSEHRDLLMRENERIEWHPEFIKHGRFGKWLEGNIDWALSRDRYWGTPLPIWRCDANGHEHCIGSVEELSALTSRDLTELDLHRPHVDNITFTCSTDGCSGTMRRVAPVLDAWFDSGSMPSAQRHHPFENADSFNGAFPADFICEAIDQTRGWFYSLLAVNSLVFDSTPYKNVVCLALIVDENGQKMSKSRGNVIAPFDIFDTLGADALRWYFFSSGQPWTPRRVFNDGIREATRQTLLTLWNVFSFFATYADLDGWQPDSSATAPTHVLDRWILSELDDTVASVTTALENFDALGGSGRIAKFVDDLSNWYVRRSRPRFWKSSDAAAHATLYECLTTISQVLAPFCPFLADEIYTTLTTSQSVHLTDWPVAKGRHDASLAEQMDAARRLVSLGRSARTDAKMKVRQPLSRALLLHGGTNLDQAIEAEIKAELNVKNLERLDSLSGLMGWTVIPNFRLLGPRLGPRVNEIKAALADADGSALQAQLAENGWIEIAGERLTAEEVEVRAEKHADLALVEDDGWAVALDLELNDELRAEGTARELVRALNDARKSAGLEIADRIAVTIDADETLRSVIETHRETITTEILARSIEFGNGDRTIEIDGSALSITLIRVD
;
A
#
# COMPACT_ATOMS: atom_id res chain seq x y z
N MET A 1 -16.08 11.77 40.39
CA MET A 1 -15.63 11.02 39.20
C MET A 1 -14.66 11.94 38.47
N PRO A 2 -13.38 11.99 38.86
CA PRO A 2 -12.34 12.75 38.15
C PRO A 2 -12.25 12.46 36.65
N PHE A 3 -12.59 11.25 36.19
CA PHE A 3 -12.52 10.86 34.78
C PHE A 3 -13.89 10.74 34.08
N GLY A 4 -14.96 10.50 34.86
CA GLY A 4 -16.33 10.46 34.36
C GLY A 4 -16.72 9.07 33.80
N PRO A 5 -18.02 8.84 33.53
CA PRO A 5 -18.45 7.55 32.98
C PRO A 5 -17.93 7.39 31.55
N VAL A 6 -17.20 6.30 31.32
CA VAL A 6 -16.76 5.88 29.98
C VAL A 6 -17.66 4.75 29.54
N ASP A 7 -18.45 4.98 28.49
CA ASP A 7 -19.28 3.94 27.88
C ASP A 7 -18.41 2.79 27.37
N PRO A 8 -18.61 1.54 27.80
CA PRO A 8 -17.85 0.40 27.30
C PRO A 8 -18.08 0.13 25.80
N ASP A 9 -19.21 0.58 25.23
CA ASP A 9 -19.49 0.44 23.81
C ASP A 9 -18.80 1.55 23.01
N LEU A 10 -17.78 1.17 22.22
CA LEU A 10 -17.01 2.11 21.40
C LEU A 10 -17.77 2.47 20.10
N ASP A 11 -18.36 3.67 20.07
CA ASP A 11 -18.89 4.31 18.85
C ASP A 11 -17.85 5.28 18.26
N LEU A 12 -16.98 4.76 17.39
CA LEU A 12 -15.94 5.54 16.71
C LEU A 12 -16.53 6.69 15.86
N PRO A 13 -17.52 6.49 14.96
CA PRO A 13 -18.07 7.58 14.17
C PRO A 13 -18.52 8.79 15.00
N THR A 14 -19.27 8.56 16.09
CA THR A 14 -19.73 9.65 16.96
C THR A 14 -18.57 10.31 17.71
N LEU A 15 -17.65 9.50 18.25
CA LEU A 15 -16.45 10.00 18.95
C LEU A 15 -15.61 10.90 18.05
N GLU A 16 -15.33 10.47 16.83
CA GLU A 16 -14.51 11.16 15.84
C GLU A 16 -15.12 12.52 15.44
N GLN A 17 -16.44 12.57 15.22
CA GLN A 17 -17.13 13.83 14.90
C GLN A 17 -16.99 14.84 16.04
N ARG A 18 -17.23 14.43 17.28
CA ARG A 18 -17.04 15.31 18.45
C ARG A 18 -15.59 15.80 18.57
N ARG A 19 -14.61 14.93 18.31
CA ARG A 19 -13.18 15.30 18.36
C ARG A 19 -12.79 16.24 17.23
N LEU A 20 -13.31 16.06 16.02
CA LEU A 20 -13.13 17.02 14.91
C LEU A 20 -13.68 18.41 15.26
N GLU A 21 -14.89 18.48 15.82
CA GLU A 21 -15.48 19.75 16.27
C GLU A 21 -14.62 20.42 17.34
N ARG A 22 -14.10 19.62 18.28
CA ARG A 22 -13.18 20.09 19.33
C ARG A 22 -11.89 20.65 18.75
N TRP A 23 -11.24 19.95 17.81
CA TRP A 23 -10.01 20.42 17.18
C TRP A 23 -10.20 21.73 16.42
N LYS A 24 -11.36 21.90 15.78
CA LYS A 24 -11.72 23.16 15.11
C LYS A 24 -11.94 24.28 16.12
N ALA A 25 -12.65 24.02 17.22
CA ALA A 25 -12.90 25.02 18.26
C ALA A 25 -11.61 25.46 18.98
N ASP A 26 -10.71 24.53 19.25
CA ASP A 26 -9.47 24.76 20.00
C ASP A 26 -8.29 25.17 19.09
N ASP A 27 -8.49 25.27 17.77
CA ASP A 27 -7.44 25.49 16.76
C ASP A 27 -6.24 24.55 16.97
N THR A 28 -6.49 23.25 17.18
CA THR A 28 -5.44 22.29 17.55
C THR A 28 -4.33 22.22 16.52
N ILE A 29 -4.67 22.25 15.22
CA ILE A 29 -3.69 22.22 14.12
C ILE A 29 -2.81 23.48 14.15
N GLY A 30 -3.42 24.67 14.28
CA GLY A 30 -2.69 25.92 14.38
C GLY A 30 -1.84 25.99 15.65
N ALA A 31 -2.34 25.46 16.76
CA ALA A 31 -1.60 25.38 18.02
C ALA A 31 -0.37 24.48 17.90
N THR A 32 -0.47 23.33 17.24
CA THR A 32 0.68 22.46 16.97
C THR A 32 1.72 23.17 16.10
N ARG A 33 1.31 23.91 15.06
CA ARG A 33 2.24 24.70 14.24
C ARG A 33 2.97 25.77 15.05
N ARG A 34 2.24 26.53 15.87
CA ARG A 34 2.82 27.55 16.76
C ARG A 34 3.77 26.94 17.78
N LEU A 35 3.46 25.74 18.30
CA LEU A 35 4.31 25.02 19.25
C LEU A 35 5.66 24.61 18.64
N ARG A 36 5.71 24.31 17.35
CA ARG A 36 6.93 23.85 16.65
C ARG A 36 7.62 24.92 15.81
N ALA A 37 7.07 26.13 15.73
CA ALA A 37 7.65 27.21 14.96
C ALA A 37 9.11 27.49 15.39
N GLY A 38 10.04 27.43 14.44
CA GLY A 38 11.47 27.67 14.69
C GLY A 38 12.27 26.46 15.16
N SER A 39 11.64 25.28 15.33
CA SER A 39 12.33 24.01 15.50
C SER A 39 13.07 23.57 14.22
N GLU A 40 13.89 22.50 14.31
CA GLU A 40 14.49 21.87 13.14
C GLU A 40 13.41 21.48 12.12
N PRO A 41 13.48 21.95 10.86
CA PRO A 41 12.48 21.64 9.86
C PRO A 41 12.58 20.19 9.42
N TRP A 42 11.43 19.60 9.07
CA TRP A 42 11.34 18.34 8.36
C TRP A 42 10.32 18.48 7.24
N ILE A 43 10.81 18.42 6.01
CA ILE A 43 10.10 18.91 4.85
C ILE A 43 9.35 17.78 4.18
N PHE A 44 8.03 17.97 4.05
CA PHE A 44 7.13 17.07 3.35
C PHE A 44 6.57 17.76 2.10
N TYR A 45 6.57 17.06 0.96
CA TYR A 45 5.82 17.49 -0.22
C TYR A 45 4.59 16.59 -0.43
N GLU A 46 3.42 17.21 -0.56
CA GLU A 46 2.23 16.54 -1.08
C GLU A 46 2.27 16.57 -2.62
N GLY A 47 2.17 15.39 -3.26
CA GLY A 47 1.87 15.32 -4.68
C GLY A 47 0.48 15.90 -4.93
N PRO A 48 0.36 16.92 -5.81
CA PRO A 48 -0.90 17.63 -5.99
C PRO A 48 -1.92 16.71 -6.69
N PRO A 49 -3.06 16.36 -6.07
CA PRO A 49 -4.11 15.65 -6.78
C PRO A 49 -4.70 16.52 -7.89
N THR A 50 -5.07 15.88 -8.99
CA THR A 50 -5.89 16.53 -10.02
C THR A 50 -7.33 16.65 -9.52
N ALA A 51 -7.86 17.88 -9.43
CA ALA A 51 -9.21 18.13 -8.91
C ALA A 51 -10.29 17.98 -10.01
N ASN A 52 -10.30 16.88 -10.74
CA ASN A 52 -11.22 16.62 -11.86
C ASN A 52 -12.30 15.56 -11.54
N GLY A 53 -12.60 15.39 -10.25
CA GLY A 53 -13.54 14.38 -9.80
C GLY A 53 -13.56 14.23 -8.28
N ARG A 54 -14.60 13.53 -7.79
CA ARG A 54 -14.74 13.20 -6.37
C ARG A 54 -13.62 12.26 -5.92
N PRO A 55 -13.08 12.45 -4.72
CA PRO A 55 -12.02 11.59 -4.24
C PRO A 55 -12.55 10.21 -3.83
N GLY A 56 -11.76 9.16 -4.07
CA GLY A 56 -12.08 7.78 -3.69
C GLY A 56 -11.20 7.25 -2.55
N LEU A 57 -11.41 5.98 -2.21
CA LEU A 57 -10.71 5.30 -1.11
C LEU A 57 -9.18 5.23 -1.30
N HIS A 58 -8.72 5.17 -2.55
CA HIS A 58 -7.29 5.20 -2.89
C HIS A 58 -6.62 6.53 -2.51
N HIS A 59 -7.37 7.64 -2.43
CA HIS A 59 -6.83 8.90 -1.92
C HIS A 59 -6.69 8.90 -0.40
N VAL A 60 -7.62 8.26 0.32
CA VAL A 60 -7.48 8.05 1.78
C VAL A 60 -6.25 7.19 2.05
N TRP A 61 -6.07 6.10 1.28
CA TRP A 61 -4.89 5.24 1.35
C TRP A 61 -3.58 6.05 1.26
N ALA A 62 -3.40 6.88 0.24
CA ALA A 62 -2.20 7.72 0.15
C ALA A 62 -2.09 8.73 1.30
N ARG A 63 -3.19 9.42 1.63
CA ARG A 63 -3.19 10.51 2.62
C ARG A 63 -2.89 10.07 4.04
N VAL A 64 -3.30 8.87 4.47
CA VAL A 64 -2.99 8.41 5.83
C VAL A 64 -1.49 8.15 6.02
N PHE A 65 -0.78 7.68 4.98
CA PHE A 65 0.68 7.56 5.00
C PHE A 65 1.38 8.92 4.88
N LYS A 66 0.75 9.89 4.20
CA LYS A 66 1.17 11.30 4.21
C LYS A 66 0.89 12.02 5.55
N ASP A 67 0.30 11.36 6.53
CA ASP A 67 -0.09 11.98 7.80
C ASP A 67 0.60 11.32 9.01
N ILE A 68 0.73 9.99 9.00
CA ILE A 68 1.38 9.25 10.09
C ILE A 68 2.81 9.74 10.37
N TYR A 69 3.66 9.87 9.34
CA TYR A 69 5.06 10.30 9.55
C TYR A 69 5.18 11.80 9.86
N PRO A 70 4.48 12.72 9.17
CA PRO A 70 4.47 14.12 9.59
C PRO A 70 3.98 14.34 11.03
N ARG A 71 2.92 13.62 11.48
CA ARG A 71 2.47 13.66 12.88
C ARG A 71 3.54 13.18 13.83
N PHE A 72 4.14 12.03 13.55
CA PHE A 72 5.24 11.48 14.33
C PHE A 72 6.40 12.48 14.46
N GLN A 73 6.87 13.06 13.35
CA GLN A 73 7.97 14.03 13.35
C GLN A 73 7.61 15.32 14.10
N THR A 74 6.36 15.76 14.01
CA THR A 74 5.86 16.91 14.77
C THR A 74 5.83 16.63 16.27
N MET A 75 5.44 15.42 16.69
CA MET A 75 5.53 15.00 18.10
C MET A 75 6.99 14.81 18.54
N ARG A 76 7.91 14.47 17.61
CA ARG A 76 9.37 14.46 17.87
C ARG A 76 9.99 15.85 17.97
N GLY A 77 9.18 16.92 17.93
CA GLY A 77 9.62 18.29 18.17
C GLY A 77 10.06 19.04 16.92
N ARG A 78 9.89 18.47 15.71
CA ARG A 78 10.26 19.11 14.44
C ARG A 78 9.18 20.05 13.92
N ASP A 79 9.59 21.06 13.16
CA ASP A 79 8.68 21.90 12.39
C ASP A 79 8.34 21.19 11.07
N VAL A 80 7.07 20.84 10.87
CA VAL A 80 6.62 20.08 9.70
C VAL A 80 5.52 20.86 8.98
N PRO A 81 5.88 21.73 8.01
CA PRO A 81 4.91 22.36 7.13
C PRO A 81 4.18 21.32 6.27
N ARG A 82 2.86 21.39 6.21
CA ARG A 82 2.01 20.43 5.49
C ARG A 82 1.11 21.16 4.50
N LYS A 83 1.71 21.78 3.50
CA LYS A 83 1.00 22.56 2.48
C LYS A 83 0.38 21.61 1.45
N GLY A 84 -0.92 21.76 1.21
CA GLY A 84 -1.60 21.03 0.15
C GLY A 84 -1.36 21.64 -1.24
N GLY A 85 -1.78 20.96 -2.29
CA GLY A 85 -1.68 21.45 -3.65
C GLY A 85 -2.75 20.95 -4.60
N TRP A 86 -2.98 21.66 -5.69
CA TRP A 86 -3.91 21.26 -6.74
C TRP A 86 -3.26 21.27 -8.12
N ASP A 87 -3.32 20.12 -8.78
CA ASP A 87 -2.96 19.99 -10.19
C ASP A 87 -4.20 20.34 -11.02
N CYS A 88 -4.11 21.46 -11.73
CA CYS A 88 -5.24 22.15 -12.31
C CYS A 88 -5.25 22.08 -13.83
N HIS A 89 -4.15 21.62 -14.45
CA HIS A 89 -3.92 21.74 -15.88
C HIS A 89 -4.03 20.42 -16.64
N GLY A 90 -4.05 20.54 -17.97
CA GLY A 90 -3.86 19.43 -18.88
C GLY A 90 -5.12 18.65 -19.24
N LEU A 91 -4.89 17.58 -20.02
CA LEU A 91 -5.92 16.69 -20.56
C LEU A 91 -6.97 16.19 -19.55
N PRO A 92 -6.65 15.87 -18.27
CA PRO A 92 -7.64 15.29 -17.37
C PRO A 92 -8.79 16.26 -17.05
N VAL A 93 -8.50 17.56 -17.00
CA VAL A 93 -9.50 18.61 -16.75
C VAL A 93 -10.23 18.95 -18.04
N GLU A 94 -9.50 19.10 -19.16
CA GLU A 94 -10.11 19.38 -20.46
C GLU A 94 -11.10 18.30 -20.89
N LEU A 95 -10.77 17.01 -20.74
CA LEU A 95 -11.64 15.90 -21.14
C LEU A 95 -12.94 15.82 -20.30
N GLU A 96 -12.87 16.24 -19.03
CA GLU A 96 -14.07 16.33 -18.19
C GLU A 96 -15.00 17.44 -18.69
N VAL A 97 -14.44 18.61 -19.00
CA VAL A 97 -15.18 19.76 -19.53
C VAL A 97 -15.70 19.49 -20.94
N GLU A 98 -14.91 18.86 -21.81
CA GLU A 98 -15.37 18.38 -23.13
C GLU A 98 -16.61 17.50 -22.98
N LYS A 99 -16.58 16.56 -22.04
CA LYS A 99 -17.73 15.67 -21.78
C LYS A 99 -18.94 16.43 -21.22
N GLU A 100 -18.74 17.41 -20.35
CA GLU A 100 -19.80 18.27 -19.81
C GLU A 100 -20.46 19.09 -20.94
N LEU A 101 -19.65 19.61 -21.86
CA LEU A 101 -20.09 20.46 -22.98
C LEU A 101 -20.52 19.66 -24.22
N GLY A 102 -20.28 18.35 -24.26
CA GLY A 102 -20.57 17.50 -25.42
C GLY A 102 -19.62 17.72 -26.61
N LEU A 103 -18.41 18.20 -26.36
CA LEU A 103 -17.37 18.40 -27.37
C LEU A 103 -16.58 17.10 -27.58
N SER A 104 -16.18 16.84 -28.82
CA SER A 104 -15.55 15.59 -29.24
C SER A 104 -14.27 15.77 -30.06
N THR A 105 -14.03 16.98 -30.58
CA THR A 105 -12.88 17.33 -31.41
C THR A 105 -12.24 18.65 -30.99
N LYS A 106 -10.99 18.87 -31.44
CA LYS A 106 -10.29 20.15 -31.21
C LYS A 106 -10.95 21.34 -31.91
N GLN A 107 -11.49 21.12 -33.11
CA GLN A 107 -12.16 22.16 -33.89
C GLN A 107 -13.40 22.67 -33.16
N GLU A 108 -14.19 21.77 -32.56
CA GLU A 108 -15.37 22.17 -31.76
C GLU A 108 -14.99 23.03 -30.55
N ILE A 109 -13.81 22.84 -29.94
CA ILE A 109 -13.31 23.71 -28.86
C ILE A 109 -12.94 25.09 -29.40
N GLU A 110 -12.28 25.16 -30.57
CA GLU A 110 -11.93 26.43 -31.20
C GLU A 110 -13.18 27.21 -31.63
N GLU A 111 -14.20 26.52 -32.14
CA GLU A 111 -15.51 27.08 -32.47
C GLU A 111 -16.29 27.55 -31.23
N PHE A 112 -16.17 26.83 -30.11
CA PHE A 112 -16.75 27.23 -28.82
C PHE A 112 -16.09 28.49 -28.26
N GLY A 113 -14.79 28.64 -28.49
CA GLY A 113 -13.96 29.74 -27.99
C GLY A 113 -12.99 29.28 -26.92
N ILE A 114 -11.68 29.54 -27.14
CA ILE A 114 -10.61 29.11 -26.23
C ILE A 114 -10.73 29.77 -24.84
N ALA A 115 -11.09 31.06 -24.79
CA ALA A 115 -11.23 31.79 -23.53
C ALA A 115 -12.37 31.21 -22.68
N GLU A 116 -13.53 31.00 -23.30
CA GLU A 116 -14.71 30.41 -22.68
C GLU A 116 -14.44 28.98 -22.22
N PHE A 117 -13.75 28.17 -23.04
CA PHE A 117 -13.38 26.80 -22.69
C PHE A 117 -12.44 26.75 -21.48
N ASN A 118 -11.38 27.55 -21.48
CA ASN A 118 -10.42 27.63 -20.38
C ASN A 118 -11.06 28.14 -19.08
N GLN A 119 -12.02 29.07 -19.18
CA GLN A 119 -12.82 29.50 -18.03
C GLN A 119 -13.64 28.34 -17.42
N ARG A 120 -14.24 27.47 -18.25
CA ARG A 120 -14.93 26.27 -17.77
C ARG A 120 -13.98 25.26 -17.10
N CYS A 121 -12.76 25.10 -17.64
CA CYS A 121 -11.74 24.28 -16.99
C CYS A 121 -11.38 24.81 -15.59
N ARG A 122 -11.16 26.11 -15.45
CA ARG A 122 -10.89 26.78 -14.16
C ARG A 122 -12.02 26.54 -13.15
N GLU A 123 -13.27 26.67 -13.58
CA GLU A 123 -14.45 26.45 -12.73
C GLU A 123 -14.63 24.98 -12.31
N SER A 124 -14.29 24.01 -13.19
CA SER A 124 -14.42 22.58 -12.89
C SER A 124 -13.49 22.17 -11.74
N VAL A 125 -12.24 22.63 -11.76
CA VAL A 125 -11.23 22.31 -10.74
C VAL A 125 -11.69 22.77 -9.35
N GLN A 126 -12.22 23.99 -9.25
CA GLN A 126 -12.70 24.54 -7.98
C GLN A 126 -13.89 23.76 -7.41
N ARG A 127 -14.74 23.17 -8.26
CA ARG A 127 -15.94 22.42 -7.85
C ARG A 127 -15.61 21.21 -6.97
N TYR A 128 -14.51 20.52 -7.25
CA TYR A 128 -14.16 19.29 -6.54
C TYR A 128 -13.33 19.53 -5.27
N VAL A 129 -12.66 20.68 -5.14
CA VAL A 129 -11.80 20.97 -3.98
C VAL A 129 -12.56 20.85 -2.64
N THR A 130 -13.83 21.27 -2.59
CA THR A 130 -14.66 21.10 -1.38
C THR A 130 -14.82 19.63 -0.98
N ASP A 131 -15.10 18.74 -1.94
CA ASP A 131 -15.23 17.30 -1.69
C ASP A 131 -13.90 16.70 -1.20
N TRP A 132 -12.78 17.17 -1.74
CA TRP A 132 -11.45 16.75 -1.33
C TRP A 132 -11.06 17.25 0.06
N THR A 133 -11.36 18.50 0.41
CA THR A 133 -11.14 19.05 1.76
C THR A 133 -11.97 18.30 2.78
N ALA A 134 -13.26 18.05 2.50
CA ALA A 134 -14.13 17.28 3.38
C ALA A 134 -13.60 15.85 3.62
N LEU A 135 -13.09 15.19 2.57
CA LEU A 135 -12.44 13.88 2.70
C LEU A 135 -11.17 13.96 3.57
N THR A 136 -10.29 14.95 3.34
CA THR A 136 -9.07 15.15 4.15
C THR A 136 -9.43 15.27 5.63
N GLU A 137 -10.35 16.17 5.96
CA GLU A 137 -10.76 16.44 7.33
C GLU A 137 -11.39 15.21 7.98
N ARG A 138 -12.35 14.55 7.31
CA ARG A 138 -13.05 13.39 7.86
C ARG A 138 -12.13 12.20 8.09
N SER A 139 -11.08 12.05 7.27
CA SER A 139 -10.04 11.03 7.44
C SER A 139 -9.04 11.32 8.58
N GLY A 140 -9.16 12.48 9.24
CA GLY A 140 -8.25 12.91 10.29
C GLY A 140 -6.85 13.24 9.78
N VAL A 141 -6.70 13.64 8.52
CA VAL A 141 -5.40 13.99 7.92
C VAL A 141 -5.16 15.50 8.05
N TRP A 142 -3.98 15.90 8.52
CA TRP A 142 -3.63 17.32 8.65
C TRP A 142 -2.80 17.78 7.47
N ILE A 143 -3.48 18.18 6.40
CA ILE A 143 -2.89 18.88 5.25
C ILE A 143 -3.63 20.22 5.13
N ASP A 144 -2.87 21.30 4.98
CA ASP A 144 -3.42 22.63 4.75
C ASP A 144 -3.99 22.73 3.33
N THR A 145 -5.30 22.61 3.23
CA THR A 145 -6.00 22.82 1.95
C THR A 145 -6.46 24.26 1.76
N ALA A 146 -6.39 25.10 2.81
CA ALA A 146 -6.82 26.49 2.76
C ALA A 146 -5.74 27.39 2.16
N ASP A 147 -4.47 27.15 2.52
CA ASP A 147 -3.29 27.77 1.90
C ASP A 147 -2.68 26.85 0.82
N ALA A 148 -3.51 26.09 0.08
CA ALA A 148 -2.99 25.21 -0.97
C ALA A 148 -2.42 26.02 -2.14
N TYR A 149 -1.33 25.54 -2.75
CA TYR A 149 -0.84 26.12 -4.01
C TYR A 149 -1.66 25.59 -5.19
N TRP A 150 -1.82 26.41 -6.23
CA TRP A 150 -2.52 26.01 -7.45
C TRP A 150 -1.59 26.18 -8.64
N THR A 151 -1.50 25.13 -9.45
CA THR A 151 -0.70 25.16 -10.70
C THR A 151 -1.22 26.18 -11.71
N LEU A 152 -2.48 26.61 -11.59
CA LEU A 152 -3.09 27.68 -12.40
C LEU A 152 -2.79 29.10 -11.92
N ASP A 153 -2.12 29.27 -10.77
CA ASP A 153 -1.79 30.61 -10.27
C ASP A 153 -0.70 31.25 -11.13
N ASN A 154 -0.84 32.54 -11.46
CA ASN A 154 0.13 33.26 -12.30
C ASN A 154 1.56 33.19 -11.74
N SER A 155 1.73 33.29 -10.42
CA SER A 155 3.05 33.16 -9.78
C SER A 155 3.66 31.77 -9.97
N TYR A 156 2.82 30.73 -9.91
CA TYR A 156 3.25 29.36 -10.21
C TYR A 156 3.70 29.23 -11.67
N VAL A 157 2.88 29.72 -12.61
CA VAL A 157 3.16 29.72 -14.06
C VAL A 157 4.45 30.47 -14.38
N GLU A 158 4.68 31.63 -13.77
CA GLU A 158 5.90 32.40 -13.97
C GLU A 158 7.15 31.65 -13.49
N SER A 159 7.08 30.98 -12.33
CA SER A 159 8.17 30.09 -11.88
C SER A 159 8.41 28.91 -12.83
N VAL A 160 7.36 28.35 -13.43
CA VAL A 160 7.50 27.32 -14.46
C VAL A 160 8.18 27.89 -15.71
N TRP A 161 7.83 29.10 -16.14
CA TRP A 161 8.52 29.78 -17.25
C TRP A 161 10.00 29.99 -16.96
N TRP A 162 10.34 30.37 -15.73
CA TRP A 162 11.73 30.47 -15.32
C TRP A 162 12.47 29.14 -15.44
N LEU A 163 11.87 28.02 -15.01
CA LEU A 163 12.46 26.68 -15.15
C LEU A 163 12.68 26.32 -16.63
N ILE A 164 11.70 26.60 -17.48
CA ILE A 164 11.82 26.43 -18.94
C ILE A 164 12.99 27.25 -19.48
N ARG A 165 13.13 28.50 -19.04
CA ARG A 165 14.24 29.36 -19.41
C ARG A 165 15.59 28.77 -18.98
N GLN A 166 15.69 28.17 -17.79
CA GLN A 166 16.91 27.49 -17.36
C GLN A 166 17.28 26.31 -18.27
N LEU A 167 16.29 25.52 -18.70
CA LEU A 167 16.52 24.42 -19.64
C LEU A 167 16.94 24.93 -21.03
N TRP A 168 16.32 26.03 -21.49
CA TRP A 168 16.66 26.71 -22.73
C TRP A 168 18.11 27.21 -22.73
N ASP A 169 18.51 27.96 -21.70
CA ASP A 169 19.86 28.53 -21.60
C ASP A 169 20.95 27.44 -21.48
N LYS A 170 20.61 26.26 -20.94
CA LYS A 170 21.48 25.07 -20.92
C LYS A 170 21.49 24.28 -22.25
N GLY A 171 20.70 24.68 -23.26
CA GLY A 171 20.59 23.98 -24.54
C GLY A 171 19.84 22.65 -24.48
N LEU A 172 19.08 22.42 -23.41
CA LEU A 172 18.36 21.15 -23.16
C LEU A 172 16.97 21.12 -23.79
N LEU A 173 16.36 22.29 -24.02
CA LEU A 173 15.08 22.42 -24.70
C LEU A 173 15.29 22.62 -26.20
N TYR A 174 14.62 21.82 -27.03
CA TYR A 174 14.72 21.94 -28.48
C TYR A 174 13.43 21.55 -29.19
N GLU A 175 13.20 22.11 -30.38
CA GLU A 175 12.14 21.68 -31.29
C GLU A 175 12.66 20.54 -32.19
N GLY A 176 11.95 19.42 -32.20
CA GLY A 176 12.28 18.26 -33.01
C GLY A 176 11.09 17.81 -33.86
N HIS A 177 11.37 17.34 -35.08
CA HIS A 177 10.39 16.63 -35.89
C HIS A 177 10.61 15.12 -35.71
N LYS A 178 9.84 14.53 -34.78
CA LYS A 178 9.99 13.13 -34.37
C LYS A 178 8.66 12.40 -34.49
N VAL A 179 8.75 11.09 -34.71
CA VAL A 179 7.60 10.20 -34.60
C VAL A 179 7.29 10.04 -33.11
N SER A 180 6.05 10.31 -32.73
CA SER A 180 5.63 10.20 -31.33
C SER A 180 4.24 9.58 -31.25
N PRO A 181 3.91 8.90 -30.14
CA PRO A 181 2.56 8.41 -29.89
C PRO A 181 1.58 9.58 -29.91
N PHE A 182 0.50 9.44 -30.68
CA PHE A 182 -0.46 10.50 -30.95
C PHE A 182 -1.88 9.98 -30.78
N CYS A 183 -2.69 10.76 -30.07
CA CYS A 183 -4.11 10.48 -29.93
C CYS A 183 -4.90 11.35 -30.90
N GLY A 184 -5.53 10.74 -31.91
CA GLY A 184 -6.37 11.47 -32.88
C GLY A 184 -7.56 12.18 -32.25
N ARG A 185 -8.18 11.58 -31.23
CA ARG A 185 -9.29 12.19 -30.50
C ARG A 185 -8.84 13.42 -29.70
N CYS A 186 -7.78 13.29 -28.89
CA CYS A 186 -7.27 14.41 -28.10
C CYS A 186 -6.47 15.41 -28.95
N GLY A 187 -6.08 15.05 -30.18
CA GLY A 187 -5.30 15.86 -31.10
C GLY A 187 -3.94 16.31 -30.53
N THR A 188 -3.26 15.46 -29.76
CA THR A 188 -1.96 15.77 -29.16
C THR A 188 -1.05 14.53 -29.05
N ALA A 189 0.26 14.79 -29.05
CA ALA A 189 1.28 13.79 -28.71
C ALA A 189 1.24 13.46 -27.21
N LEU A 190 1.65 12.24 -26.88
CA LEU A 190 1.81 11.76 -25.51
C LEU A 190 3.28 11.38 -25.25
N SER A 191 3.73 11.56 -24.01
CA SER A 191 5.09 11.19 -23.59
C SER A 191 5.23 9.69 -23.29
N SER A 192 6.46 9.19 -23.21
CA SER A 192 6.75 7.80 -22.80
C SER A 192 6.23 7.48 -21.39
N HIS A 193 6.27 8.45 -20.48
CA HIS A 193 5.75 8.32 -19.12
C HIS A 193 4.24 8.09 -19.11
N GLU A 194 3.53 8.82 -19.97
CA GLU A 194 2.09 8.61 -20.18
C GLU A 194 1.80 7.24 -20.81
N LEU A 195 2.68 6.73 -21.68
CA LEU A 195 2.56 5.35 -22.18
C LEU A 195 2.86 4.29 -21.12
N GLY A 196 3.66 4.62 -20.12
CA GLY A 196 3.99 3.76 -18.99
C GLY A 196 2.89 3.66 -17.93
N GLN A 197 1.78 4.39 -18.10
CA GLN A 197 0.63 4.37 -17.20
C GLN A 197 -0.13 3.03 -17.30
N PRO A 198 -0.79 2.58 -16.21
CA PRO A 198 -1.61 1.37 -16.23
C PRO A 198 -2.70 1.44 -17.32
N ASP A 199 -3.04 0.29 -17.91
CA ASP A 199 -4.11 0.11 -18.91
C ASP A 199 -3.92 0.86 -20.26
N VAL A 200 -2.72 1.37 -20.53
CA VAL A 200 -2.35 1.93 -21.85
C VAL A 200 -2.23 0.83 -22.89
N TYR A 201 -1.37 -0.15 -22.63
CA TYR A 201 -1.21 -1.32 -23.51
C TYR A 201 -2.32 -2.32 -23.22
N ARG A 202 -2.97 -2.78 -24.29
CA ARG A 202 -4.10 -3.70 -24.23
C ARG A 202 -3.95 -4.71 -25.34
N ASP A 203 -4.26 -5.96 -25.04
CA ASP A 203 -4.28 -7.01 -26.05
C ASP A 203 -5.48 -6.77 -26.97
N VAL A 204 -5.19 -6.63 -28.26
CA VAL A 204 -6.16 -6.41 -29.32
C VAL A 204 -5.91 -7.38 -30.45
N VAL A 205 -6.95 -7.66 -31.22
CA VAL A 205 -6.86 -8.46 -32.45
C VAL A 205 -6.99 -7.50 -33.63
N ASP A 206 -5.86 -7.27 -34.32
CA ASP A 206 -5.79 -6.43 -35.51
C ASP A 206 -5.64 -7.32 -36.77
N PRO A 207 -6.07 -6.84 -37.95
CA PRO A 207 -5.79 -7.50 -39.21
C PRO A 207 -4.30 -7.38 -39.56
N SER A 208 -3.66 -8.51 -39.81
CA SER A 208 -2.28 -8.62 -40.29
C SER A 208 -2.28 -9.09 -41.73
N VAL A 209 -1.58 -8.39 -42.60
CA VAL A 209 -1.58 -8.68 -44.04
C VAL A 209 -0.20 -8.90 -44.64
N TYR A 210 -0.17 -9.77 -45.65
CA TYR A 210 0.97 -10.04 -46.50
C TYR A 210 0.66 -9.51 -47.91
N VAL A 211 1.50 -8.60 -48.40
CA VAL A 211 1.23 -7.80 -49.61
C VAL A 211 2.37 -7.95 -50.61
N ARG A 212 2.02 -8.10 -51.88
CA ARG A 212 2.94 -8.15 -53.01
C ARG A 212 3.40 -6.75 -53.39
N PHE A 213 4.71 -6.55 -53.44
CA PHE A 213 5.33 -5.36 -54.04
C PHE A 213 6.06 -5.80 -55.33
N PRO A 214 5.46 -5.60 -56.53
CA PRO A 214 6.04 -6.10 -57.77
C PRO A 214 7.39 -5.47 -58.09
N ILE A 215 8.44 -6.29 -58.28
CA ILE A 215 9.75 -5.79 -58.69
C ILE A 215 9.70 -5.30 -60.14
N VAL A 216 10.29 -4.12 -60.38
CA VAL A 216 10.47 -3.55 -61.71
C VAL A 216 11.53 -4.35 -62.47
N ASP A 217 11.26 -4.65 -63.74
CA ASP A 217 12.15 -5.38 -64.66
C ASP A 217 12.53 -6.82 -64.23
N ARG A 218 11.83 -7.41 -63.26
CA ARG A 218 11.96 -8.83 -62.89
C ARG A 218 10.59 -9.48 -62.77
N ASP A 219 10.54 -10.80 -62.89
CA ASP A 219 9.31 -11.60 -62.80
C ASP A 219 9.17 -12.24 -61.40
N LEU A 220 9.14 -11.40 -60.36
CA LEU A 220 8.93 -11.76 -58.96
C LEU A 220 8.48 -10.54 -58.14
N ASP A 221 7.87 -10.77 -56.98
CA ASP A 221 7.39 -9.73 -56.08
C ASP A 221 8.07 -9.84 -54.71
N LEU A 222 8.27 -8.72 -54.03
CA LEU A 222 8.61 -8.76 -52.60
C LEU A 222 7.35 -9.15 -51.82
N LEU A 223 7.48 -10.09 -50.89
CA LEU A 223 6.43 -10.38 -49.92
C LEU A 223 6.64 -9.50 -48.69
N VAL A 224 5.75 -8.55 -48.47
CA VAL A 224 5.85 -7.56 -47.39
C VAL A 224 4.78 -7.82 -46.35
N TRP A 225 5.14 -7.79 -45.07
CA TRP A 225 4.21 -8.02 -43.97
C TRP A 225 3.95 -6.74 -43.17
N THR A 226 2.70 -6.52 -42.75
CA THR A 226 2.36 -5.44 -41.81
C THR A 226 1.10 -5.74 -41.00
N THR A 227 1.06 -5.23 -39.77
CA THR A 227 -0.11 -5.18 -38.88
C THR A 227 -0.86 -3.84 -38.96
N THR A 228 -0.41 -2.91 -39.82
CA THR A 228 -1.01 -1.58 -39.98
C THR A 228 -1.26 -1.25 -41.46
N PRO A 229 -2.23 -1.91 -42.11
CA PRO A 229 -2.51 -1.73 -43.55
C PRO A 229 -2.63 -0.27 -43.99
N TRP A 230 -3.22 0.60 -43.17
CA TRP A 230 -3.37 2.04 -43.46
C TRP A 230 -2.05 2.77 -43.75
N THR A 231 -0.92 2.30 -43.21
CA THR A 231 0.40 2.90 -43.45
C THR A 231 0.94 2.60 -44.85
N LEU A 232 0.44 1.57 -45.55
CA LEU A 232 0.87 1.19 -46.91
C LEU A 232 0.63 2.29 -47.94
N ILE A 233 -0.38 3.14 -47.73
CA ILE A 233 -0.66 4.32 -48.58
C ILE A 233 0.54 5.28 -48.59
N SER A 234 1.30 5.31 -47.49
CA SER A 234 2.45 6.20 -47.28
C SER A 234 3.80 5.49 -47.49
N ASN A 235 3.79 4.32 -48.15
CA ASN A 235 4.99 3.55 -48.40
C ASN A 235 5.98 4.29 -49.33
N VAL A 236 7.27 4.29 -48.95
CA VAL A 236 8.35 4.92 -49.72
C VAL A 236 9.58 4.02 -49.94
N ALA A 237 9.73 2.93 -49.21
CA ALA A 237 10.78 1.92 -49.42
C ALA A 237 10.39 0.56 -48.83
N ALA A 238 11.18 -0.47 -49.12
CA ALA A 238 11.12 -1.78 -48.47
C ALA A 238 12.49 -2.09 -47.86
N ALA A 239 12.53 -2.41 -46.57
CA ALA A 239 13.75 -2.69 -45.83
C ALA A 239 14.05 -4.19 -45.75
N VAL A 240 15.33 -4.52 -45.91
CA VAL A 240 15.88 -5.88 -45.75
C VAL A 240 17.07 -5.85 -44.80
N GLY A 241 17.29 -6.91 -44.05
CA GLY A 241 18.50 -7.07 -43.24
C GLY A 241 19.68 -7.39 -44.16
N PRO A 242 20.80 -6.64 -44.12
CA PRO A 242 21.89 -6.81 -45.08
C PRO A 242 22.53 -8.20 -45.03
N ASP A 243 22.55 -8.82 -43.84
CA ASP A 243 23.14 -10.12 -43.57
C ASP A 243 22.12 -11.29 -43.54
N ILE A 244 20.84 -11.01 -43.81
CA ILE A 244 19.79 -12.04 -43.87
C ILE A 244 19.84 -12.74 -45.24
N ASP A 245 19.61 -14.05 -45.26
CA ASP A 245 19.44 -14.82 -46.48
C ASP A 245 17.97 -14.77 -46.94
N TYR A 246 17.76 -14.44 -48.21
CA TYR A 246 16.45 -14.34 -48.85
C TYR A 246 16.29 -15.39 -49.95
N VAL A 247 15.07 -15.85 -50.17
CA VAL A 247 14.75 -16.87 -51.18
C VAL A 247 13.61 -16.42 -52.07
N ARG A 248 13.74 -16.72 -53.36
CA ARG A 248 12.65 -16.67 -54.33
C ARG A 248 11.90 -18.00 -54.24
N VAL A 249 10.63 -17.95 -53.87
CA VAL A 249 9.72 -19.09 -53.77
C VAL A 249 8.81 -19.12 -54.99
N ALA A 250 8.77 -20.27 -55.66
CA ALA A 250 7.91 -20.49 -56.81
C ALA A 250 6.43 -20.38 -56.42
N SER A 251 5.65 -19.64 -57.20
CA SER A 251 4.21 -19.59 -56.97
C SER A 251 3.50 -20.88 -57.40
N THR A 252 2.48 -21.30 -56.65
CA THR A 252 1.70 -22.53 -56.90
C THR A 252 0.40 -22.29 -57.67
N ASP A 253 -0.02 -21.03 -57.81
CA ASP A 253 -1.30 -20.63 -58.43
C ASP A 253 -1.14 -19.90 -59.78
N GLY A 254 0.09 -19.86 -60.31
CA GLY A 254 0.40 -19.19 -61.58
C GLY A 254 0.58 -17.66 -61.46
N THR A 255 0.59 -17.10 -60.25
CA THR A 255 1.05 -15.72 -60.00
C THR A 255 2.58 -15.60 -60.02
N ARG A 256 3.11 -14.37 -59.91
CA ARG A 256 4.55 -14.12 -59.82
C ARG A 256 5.15 -14.73 -58.55
N ASP A 257 6.39 -15.18 -58.65
CA ASP A 257 7.15 -15.73 -57.53
C ASP A 257 7.34 -14.70 -56.41
N LEU A 258 7.49 -15.18 -55.18
CA LEU A 258 7.62 -14.32 -53.99
C LEU A 258 9.05 -14.33 -53.45
N LEU A 259 9.56 -13.16 -53.08
CA LEU A 259 10.81 -12.99 -52.36
C LEU A 259 10.53 -12.78 -50.87
N MET A 260 11.17 -13.57 -50.01
CA MET A 260 11.05 -13.47 -48.55
C MET A 260 12.31 -14.00 -47.87
N ALA A 261 12.46 -13.77 -46.56
CA ALA A 261 13.58 -14.34 -45.81
C ALA A 261 13.52 -15.86 -45.80
N ALA A 262 14.68 -16.51 -45.98
CA ALA A 262 14.82 -17.97 -46.07
C ALA A 262 14.25 -18.69 -44.84
N ALA A 263 14.45 -18.12 -43.65
CA ALA A 263 13.97 -18.68 -42.38
C ALA A 263 12.43 -18.65 -42.23
N LEU A 264 11.74 -17.82 -43.03
CA LEU A 264 10.29 -17.65 -42.99
C LEU A 264 9.57 -18.31 -44.17
N ALA A 265 10.32 -18.94 -45.08
CA ALA A 265 9.73 -19.68 -46.19
C ALA A 265 9.00 -20.94 -45.67
N PRO A 266 7.82 -21.29 -46.21
CA PRO A 266 7.13 -22.53 -45.88
C PRO A 266 8.01 -23.76 -46.10
N GLU A 267 7.90 -24.78 -45.26
CA GLU A 267 8.73 -26.00 -45.36
C GLU A 267 8.57 -26.74 -46.70
N ASP A 268 7.39 -26.63 -47.32
CA ASP A 268 7.04 -27.24 -48.61
C ASP A 268 7.25 -26.30 -49.81
N ALA A 269 7.80 -25.11 -49.58
CA ALA A 269 8.07 -24.12 -50.63
C ALA A 269 9.14 -24.62 -51.63
N THR A 270 8.87 -24.45 -52.92
CA THR A 270 9.88 -24.70 -53.96
C THR A 270 10.77 -23.47 -54.10
N VAL A 271 11.98 -23.53 -53.55
CA VAL A 271 12.99 -22.46 -53.66
C VAL A 271 13.63 -22.48 -55.05
N VAL A 272 13.56 -21.34 -55.74
CA VAL A 272 14.10 -21.14 -57.10
C VAL A 272 15.50 -20.56 -57.05
N GLU A 273 15.74 -19.59 -56.16
CA GLU A 273 16.98 -18.80 -56.10
C GLU A 273 17.18 -18.25 -54.67
N THR A 274 18.42 -18.00 -54.27
CA THR A 274 18.80 -17.44 -52.97
C THR A 274 19.62 -16.17 -53.17
N PHE A 275 19.41 -15.19 -52.29
CA PHE A 275 20.06 -13.87 -52.30
C PHE A 275 20.54 -13.53 -50.91
N LYS A 276 21.61 -12.73 -50.80
CA LYS A 276 21.88 -11.98 -49.57
C LYS A 276 21.05 -10.71 -49.57
N GLY A 277 20.63 -10.22 -48.40
CA GLY A 277 19.89 -8.96 -48.31
C GLY A 277 20.61 -7.78 -48.95
N SER A 278 21.95 -7.75 -48.83
CA SER A 278 22.81 -6.78 -49.51
C SER A 278 22.74 -6.82 -51.05
N ASP A 279 22.42 -7.97 -51.65
CA ASP A 279 22.25 -8.10 -53.11
C ASP A 279 20.94 -7.47 -53.61
N LEU A 280 19.96 -7.32 -52.72
CA LEU A 280 18.63 -6.78 -53.02
C LEU A 280 18.61 -5.25 -52.99
N VAL A 281 19.54 -4.63 -52.27
CA VAL A 281 19.58 -3.16 -52.07
C VAL A 281 19.60 -2.44 -53.42
N GLY A 282 18.73 -1.44 -53.57
CA GLY A 282 18.57 -0.65 -54.79
C GLY A 282 17.60 -1.24 -55.81
N TRP A 283 17.08 -2.46 -55.61
CA TRP A 283 16.04 -3.01 -56.48
C TRP A 283 14.78 -2.16 -56.40
N ARG A 284 14.24 -1.77 -57.56
CA ARG A 284 13.03 -0.94 -57.63
C ARG A 284 11.78 -1.81 -57.64
N TYR A 285 10.71 -1.31 -57.03
CA TYR A 285 9.42 -1.99 -56.99
C TYR A 285 8.26 -1.02 -57.27
N GLN A 286 7.10 -1.55 -57.65
CA GLN A 286 5.86 -0.81 -57.80
C GLN A 286 5.18 -0.68 -56.43
N ARG A 287 4.93 0.57 -56.02
CA ARG A 287 4.22 0.90 -54.77
C ARG A 287 2.81 0.28 -54.72
N PRO A 288 2.33 -0.14 -53.53
CA PRO A 288 1.00 -0.74 -53.39
C PRO A 288 -0.14 0.25 -53.66
N PHE A 289 0.06 1.55 -53.42
CA PHE A 289 -0.94 2.60 -53.65
C PHE A 289 -0.29 3.80 -54.32
N ASP A 290 -0.82 4.29 -55.44
CA ASP A 290 -0.32 5.45 -56.20
C ASP A 290 -1.00 6.79 -55.88
N THR A 291 -1.95 6.81 -54.93
CA THR A 291 -2.80 7.95 -54.56
C THR A 291 -2.03 9.23 -54.20
N LEU A 292 -0.94 9.11 -53.44
CA LEU A 292 -0.15 10.26 -53.01
C LEU A 292 0.87 10.69 -54.07
N THR A 293 0.90 11.99 -54.37
CA THR A 293 1.91 12.58 -55.25
C THR A 293 3.17 12.87 -54.46
N PRO A 294 4.33 12.25 -54.80
CA PRO A 294 5.56 12.49 -54.06
C PRO A 294 6.22 13.82 -54.45
N PRO A 295 7.10 14.36 -53.59
CA PRO A 295 7.91 15.54 -53.92
C PRO A 295 8.70 15.34 -55.23
N ALA A 296 8.82 16.39 -56.03
CA ALA A 296 9.58 16.35 -57.27
C ALA A 296 11.04 15.95 -57.02
N GLY A 297 11.56 14.99 -57.79
CA GLY A 297 12.92 14.48 -57.64
C GLY A 297 13.13 13.46 -56.51
N SER A 298 12.04 12.98 -55.88
CA SER A 298 12.12 11.91 -54.88
C SER A 298 12.75 10.64 -55.45
N ASP A 299 13.78 10.13 -54.78
CA ASP A 299 14.37 8.83 -55.07
C ASP A 299 13.91 7.84 -53.99
N GLY A 300 12.79 7.15 -54.26
CA GLY A 300 12.17 6.16 -53.37
C GLY A 300 11.76 4.89 -54.13
N TRP A 301 10.90 4.09 -53.49
CA TRP A 301 10.35 2.80 -53.97
C TRP A 301 11.44 1.85 -54.46
N ARG A 302 12.46 1.73 -53.61
CA ARG A 302 13.56 0.79 -53.76
C ARG A 302 13.76 0.00 -52.46
N VAL A 303 14.45 -1.12 -52.57
CA VAL A 303 14.92 -1.89 -51.42
C VAL A 303 16.08 -1.16 -50.75
N VAL A 304 16.06 -1.05 -49.42
CA VAL A 304 17.10 -0.43 -48.59
C VAL A 304 17.57 -1.40 -47.50
N ALA A 305 18.80 -1.24 -47.03
CA ALA A 305 19.30 -2.03 -45.91
C ALA A 305 18.85 -1.43 -44.58
N ALA A 306 18.41 -2.26 -43.63
CA ALA A 306 18.13 -1.84 -42.25
C ALA A 306 18.46 -2.96 -41.26
N GLU A 307 19.20 -2.61 -40.20
CA GLU A 307 19.67 -3.59 -39.20
C GLU A 307 18.56 -4.08 -38.25
N PHE A 308 17.44 -3.35 -38.12
CA PHE A 308 16.34 -3.74 -37.24
C PHE A 308 15.46 -4.86 -37.80
N VAL A 309 15.63 -5.24 -39.06
CA VAL A 309 14.82 -6.30 -39.70
C VAL A 309 15.18 -7.65 -39.07
N THR A 310 14.17 -8.37 -38.58
CA THR A 310 14.33 -9.70 -37.99
C THR A 310 13.69 -10.79 -38.86
N THR A 311 13.92 -12.05 -38.49
CA THR A 311 13.30 -13.24 -39.11
C THR A 311 12.42 -14.00 -38.13
N ASP A 312 12.04 -13.38 -37.01
CA ASP A 312 11.24 -14.04 -35.98
C ASP A 312 9.78 -14.18 -36.41
N ASP A 313 9.25 -13.18 -37.12
CA ASP A 313 7.88 -13.11 -37.61
C ASP A 313 7.80 -12.39 -38.98
N GLY A 314 6.64 -12.48 -39.63
CA GLY A 314 6.35 -11.75 -40.87
C GLY A 314 6.92 -12.41 -42.12
N SER A 315 7.63 -11.63 -42.95
CA SER A 315 8.27 -12.09 -44.19
C SER A 315 9.78 -11.80 -44.26
N GLY A 316 10.33 -11.09 -43.27
CA GLY A 316 11.70 -10.57 -43.28
C GLY A 316 11.92 -9.41 -44.26
N ILE A 317 10.85 -8.83 -44.82
CA ILE A 317 10.87 -7.60 -45.62
C ILE A 317 9.85 -6.63 -45.04
N VAL A 318 10.32 -5.46 -44.61
CA VAL A 318 9.50 -4.48 -43.88
C VAL A 318 9.18 -3.30 -44.79
N HIS A 319 7.92 -2.91 -44.91
CA HIS A 319 7.56 -1.69 -45.63
C HIS A 319 7.95 -0.47 -44.78
N LEU A 320 8.43 0.61 -45.41
CA LEU A 320 8.81 1.83 -44.72
C LEU A 320 7.83 2.97 -45.02
N ALA A 321 7.30 3.58 -43.97
CA ALA A 321 6.49 4.78 -43.96
C ALA A 321 7.03 5.79 -42.92
N PRO A 322 8.03 6.62 -43.27
CA PRO A 322 8.75 7.53 -42.35
C PRO A 322 7.88 8.49 -41.52
N ALA A 323 6.63 8.74 -41.92
CA ALA A 323 5.71 9.57 -41.16
C ALA A 323 5.10 8.84 -39.94
N PHE A 324 5.22 7.52 -39.84
CA PHE A 324 4.45 6.71 -38.88
C PHE A 324 5.28 5.67 -38.12
N GLY A 325 6.59 5.57 -38.35
CA GLY A 325 7.51 4.69 -37.62
C GLY A 325 8.83 5.38 -37.29
N GLU A 326 9.33 5.23 -36.07
CA GLU A 326 10.60 5.87 -35.65
C GLU A 326 11.81 5.29 -36.39
N ASP A 327 11.88 3.96 -36.50
CA ASP A 327 12.91 3.25 -37.27
C ASP A 327 12.79 3.59 -38.76
N ASP A 328 11.58 3.64 -39.32
CA ASP A 328 11.30 4.09 -40.68
C ASP A 328 11.81 5.51 -40.93
N ALA A 329 11.59 6.42 -39.98
CA ALA A 329 12.07 7.80 -40.05
C ALA A 329 13.59 7.87 -39.98
N ALA A 330 14.23 7.02 -39.16
CA ALA A 330 15.68 6.94 -39.06
C ALA A 330 16.32 6.46 -40.37
N VAL A 331 15.82 5.35 -40.93
CA VAL A 331 16.26 4.86 -42.24
C VAL A 331 15.94 5.88 -43.34
N GLY A 332 14.74 6.46 -43.32
CA GLY A 332 14.34 7.49 -44.28
C GLY A 332 15.26 8.71 -44.30
N ARG A 333 15.75 9.17 -43.15
CA ARG A 333 16.77 10.25 -43.09
C ARG A 333 18.12 9.81 -43.66
N ALA A 334 18.59 8.61 -43.32
CA ALA A 334 19.87 8.08 -43.80
C ALA A 334 19.88 7.89 -45.33
N GLU A 335 18.79 7.34 -45.86
CA GLU A 335 18.57 7.01 -47.27
C GLU A 335 17.97 8.15 -48.10
N LYS A 336 17.72 9.31 -47.47
CA LYS A 336 17.11 10.50 -48.08
C LYS A 336 15.77 10.21 -48.78
N LEU A 337 14.95 9.36 -48.17
CA LEU A 337 13.64 8.99 -48.68
C LEU A 337 12.62 10.13 -48.48
N PRO A 338 11.60 10.26 -49.35
CA PRO A 338 10.52 11.20 -49.13
C PRO A 338 9.70 10.83 -47.88
N VAL A 339 9.05 11.83 -47.28
CA VAL A 339 8.07 11.63 -46.21
C VAL A 339 6.69 11.94 -46.77
N LEU A 340 5.83 10.93 -46.84
CA LEU A 340 4.45 11.06 -47.28
C LEU A 340 3.53 10.96 -46.05
N ASN A 341 2.73 11.99 -45.80
CA ASN A 341 1.79 12.02 -44.68
C ASN A 341 0.42 12.51 -45.17
N PRO A 342 -0.55 11.60 -45.37
CA PRO A 342 -1.94 11.96 -45.69
C PRO A 342 -2.83 12.09 -44.46
N VAL A 343 -2.26 12.10 -43.26
CA VAL A 343 -2.99 12.04 -41.99
C VAL A 343 -2.97 13.40 -41.30
N ASN A 344 -4.15 13.89 -40.94
CA ASN A 344 -4.35 15.16 -40.27
C ASN A 344 -4.29 15.03 -38.73
N GLY A 345 -4.45 16.16 -38.03
CA GLY A 345 -4.42 16.23 -36.56
C GLY A 345 -5.52 15.46 -35.81
N ASN A 346 -6.50 14.89 -36.52
CA ASN A 346 -7.52 14.01 -35.93
C ASN A 346 -7.16 12.52 -36.11
N ALA A 347 -5.95 12.20 -36.58
CA ALA A 347 -5.54 10.86 -37.01
C ALA A 347 -6.45 10.27 -38.10
N ALA A 348 -7.01 11.13 -38.94
CA ALA A 348 -7.85 10.77 -40.07
C ALA A 348 -7.18 11.14 -41.40
N PHE A 349 -7.51 10.43 -42.47
CA PHE A 349 -7.02 10.78 -43.80
C PHE A 349 -7.55 12.14 -44.27
N ASP A 350 -6.72 12.93 -44.93
CA ASP A 350 -7.08 14.22 -45.51
C ASP A 350 -7.57 14.09 -46.97
N GLU A 351 -7.73 15.23 -47.64
CA GLU A 351 -8.22 15.30 -49.02
C GLU A 351 -7.25 14.68 -50.05
N SER A 352 -5.98 14.43 -49.68
CA SER A 352 -5.00 13.78 -50.55
C SER A 352 -5.29 12.27 -50.75
N VAL A 353 -6.18 11.69 -49.93
CA VAL A 353 -6.68 10.32 -50.07
C VAL A 353 -8.21 10.35 -50.19
N PRO A 354 -8.77 10.72 -51.36
CA PRO A 354 -10.21 10.96 -51.52
C PRO A 354 -11.12 9.80 -51.13
N ALA A 355 -10.63 8.56 -51.22
CA ALA A 355 -11.40 7.37 -50.87
C ALA A 355 -11.70 7.24 -49.37
N PHE A 356 -10.86 7.85 -48.51
CA PHE A 356 -10.92 7.69 -47.06
C PHE A 356 -10.93 9.04 -46.32
N THR A 357 -11.15 10.15 -47.02
CA THR A 357 -11.12 11.50 -46.42
C THR A 357 -12.06 11.60 -45.21
N GLY A 358 -11.50 12.04 -44.08
CA GLY A 358 -12.21 12.16 -42.80
C GLY A 358 -12.34 10.87 -41.99
N THR A 359 -11.96 9.72 -42.55
CA THR A 359 -11.99 8.42 -41.86
C THR A 359 -10.75 8.25 -40.97
N PHE A 360 -10.96 7.83 -39.71
CA PHE A 360 -9.86 7.46 -38.81
C PHE A 360 -9.04 6.32 -39.42
N VAL A 361 -7.71 6.40 -39.35
CA VAL A 361 -6.84 5.52 -40.14
C VAL A 361 -7.07 4.03 -39.90
N LYS A 362 -7.29 3.59 -38.65
CA LYS A 362 -7.56 2.16 -38.36
C LYS A 362 -8.93 1.71 -38.86
N ASP A 363 -9.92 2.60 -38.92
CA ASP A 363 -11.25 2.26 -39.43
C ASP A 363 -11.22 2.02 -40.95
N ALA A 364 -10.21 2.57 -41.65
CA ALA A 364 -9.99 2.37 -43.08
C ALA A 364 -9.31 1.04 -43.40
N ASP A 365 -8.71 0.33 -42.44
CA ASP A 365 -7.91 -0.89 -42.69
C ASP A 365 -8.70 -1.93 -43.48
N ARG A 366 -9.97 -2.18 -43.13
CA ARG A 366 -10.82 -3.16 -43.82
C ARG A 366 -10.97 -2.86 -45.31
N ASP A 367 -11.22 -1.59 -45.64
CA ASP A 367 -11.50 -1.18 -47.02
C ASP A 367 -10.19 -1.10 -47.83
N ILE A 368 -9.06 -0.78 -47.19
CA ILE A 368 -7.71 -0.87 -47.76
C ILE A 368 -7.34 -2.32 -48.11
N ILE A 369 -7.64 -3.26 -47.21
CA ILE A 369 -7.40 -4.69 -47.45
C ILE A 369 -8.26 -5.20 -48.62
N ALA A 370 -9.54 -4.81 -48.67
CA ALA A 370 -10.43 -5.17 -49.77
C ALA A 370 -9.95 -4.65 -51.13
N ASP A 371 -9.37 -3.45 -51.18
CA ASP A 371 -8.77 -2.91 -52.40
C ASP A 371 -7.50 -3.68 -52.83
N LEU A 372 -6.64 -4.04 -51.88
CA LEU A 372 -5.45 -4.87 -52.17
C LEU A 372 -5.84 -6.25 -52.72
N ASP A 373 -6.89 -6.86 -52.18
CA ASP A 373 -7.42 -8.15 -52.65
C ASP A 373 -8.01 -8.02 -54.06
N ALA A 374 -8.84 -7.00 -54.31
CA ALA A 374 -9.45 -6.75 -55.61
C ALA A 374 -8.40 -6.52 -56.73
N ARG A 375 -7.22 -6.00 -56.38
CA ARG A 375 -6.08 -5.79 -57.30
C ARG A 375 -5.11 -6.98 -57.35
N GLY A 376 -5.38 -8.06 -56.61
CA GLY A 376 -4.54 -9.25 -56.55
C GLY A 376 -3.17 -9.03 -55.90
N LEU A 377 -3.04 -7.99 -55.08
CA LEU A 377 -1.81 -7.68 -54.32
C LEU A 377 -1.79 -8.32 -52.93
N LEU A 378 -2.96 -8.68 -52.38
CA LEU A 378 -3.04 -9.38 -51.10
C LEU A 378 -2.67 -10.86 -51.29
N VAL A 379 -1.74 -11.36 -50.47
CA VAL A 379 -1.36 -12.79 -50.43
C VAL A 379 -2.10 -13.52 -49.33
N ARG A 380 -2.16 -12.89 -48.14
CA ARG A 380 -2.77 -13.48 -46.96
C ARG A 380 -3.21 -12.38 -46.01
N GLU A 381 -4.41 -12.55 -45.45
CA GLU A 381 -4.91 -11.83 -44.29
C GLU A 381 -5.03 -12.82 -43.12
N GLN A 382 -4.64 -12.41 -41.92
CA GLN A 382 -4.82 -13.20 -40.70
C GLN A 382 -5.13 -12.29 -39.51
N ALA A 383 -5.88 -12.81 -38.55
CA ALA A 383 -6.04 -12.17 -37.25
C ALA A 383 -4.72 -12.26 -36.47
N TYR A 384 -4.25 -11.14 -35.92
CA TYR A 384 -3.03 -11.08 -35.11
C TYR A 384 -3.34 -10.47 -33.75
N GLU A 385 -3.14 -11.27 -32.70
CA GLU A 385 -3.32 -10.83 -31.32
C GLU A 385 -2.00 -10.26 -30.79
N HIS A 386 -2.02 -9.00 -30.36
CA HIS A 386 -0.85 -8.31 -29.84
C HIS A 386 -1.21 -7.19 -28.89
N SER A 387 -0.23 -6.73 -28.12
CA SER A 387 -0.42 -5.61 -27.19
C SER A 387 -0.25 -4.27 -27.90
N TYR A 388 -1.32 -3.47 -27.96
CA TYR A 388 -1.34 -2.20 -28.68
C TYR A 388 -1.61 -0.99 -27.75
N PRO A 389 -0.93 0.15 -27.95
CA PRO A 389 -1.09 1.30 -27.08
C PRO A 389 -2.39 2.07 -27.32
N HIS A 390 -3.06 2.42 -26.23
CA HIS A 390 -4.27 3.25 -26.21
C HIS A 390 -4.06 4.47 -25.32
N CYS A 391 -4.72 5.59 -25.63
CA CYS A 391 -4.65 6.78 -24.79
C CYS A 391 -5.09 6.46 -23.36
N TRP A 392 -4.21 6.74 -22.39
CA TRP A 392 -4.43 6.49 -20.96
C TRP A 392 -5.66 7.19 -20.38
N ARG A 393 -6.19 8.21 -21.06
CA ARG A 393 -7.39 8.96 -20.64
C ARG A 393 -8.64 8.59 -21.41
N CYS A 394 -8.62 8.66 -22.75
CA CYS A 394 -9.81 8.48 -23.57
C CYS A 394 -9.96 7.07 -24.15
N SER A 395 -8.98 6.19 -23.95
CA SER A 395 -8.94 4.81 -24.46
C SER A 395 -8.92 4.67 -25.99
N THR A 396 -8.80 5.75 -26.76
CA THR A 396 -8.65 5.68 -28.23
C THR A 396 -7.31 5.03 -28.59
N PRO A 397 -7.25 4.10 -29.58
CA PRO A 397 -6.00 3.56 -30.10
C PRO A 397 -5.05 4.68 -30.53
N LEU A 398 -3.78 4.60 -30.12
CA LEU A 398 -2.78 5.59 -30.52
C LEU A 398 -2.21 5.23 -31.89
N ILE A 399 -1.79 6.25 -32.64
CA ILE A 399 -0.93 6.07 -33.81
C ILE A 399 0.44 6.66 -33.50
N TYR A 400 1.48 6.14 -34.14
CA TYR A 400 2.76 6.83 -34.18
C TYR A 400 2.73 7.83 -35.32
N TRP A 401 3.04 9.09 -35.06
CA TRP A 401 2.93 10.15 -36.05
C TRP A 401 4.10 11.13 -35.96
N ALA A 402 4.71 11.42 -37.11
CA ALA A 402 5.77 12.41 -37.26
C ALA A 402 5.19 13.82 -37.15
N LYS A 403 5.53 14.50 -36.06
CA LYS A 403 5.14 15.90 -35.87
C LYS A 403 6.24 16.69 -35.20
N THR A 404 6.18 17.99 -35.41
CA THR A 404 7.03 18.94 -34.72
C THR A 404 6.53 19.09 -33.28
N SER A 405 7.44 18.95 -32.32
CA SER A 405 7.16 19.06 -30.89
C SER A 405 8.40 19.59 -30.18
N TRP A 406 8.22 20.15 -28.99
CA TRP A 406 9.30 20.55 -28.10
C TRP A 406 9.67 19.39 -27.16
N PHE A 407 10.98 19.17 -27.00
CA PHE A 407 11.54 18.09 -26.20
C PHE A 407 12.59 18.62 -25.23
N VAL A 408 12.72 17.94 -24.09
CA VAL A 408 13.86 18.10 -23.17
C VAL A 408 14.82 16.93 -23.37
N ARG A 409 16.12 17.21 -23.50
CA ARG A 409 17.23 16.25 -23.68
C ARG A 409 17.50 15.38 -22.45
N THR A 410 16.49 14.72 -21.91
CA THR A 410 16.64 13.90 -20.70
C THR A 410 17.47 12.64 -20.97
N SER A 411 17.53 12.13 -22.21
CA SER A 411 18.31 10.93 -22.55
C SER A 411 19.83 11.15 -22.49
N GLU A 412 20.30 12.36 -22.77
CA GLU A 412 21.71 12.76 -22.66
C GLU A 412 22.14 12.93 -21.18
N HIS A 413 21.18 13.03 -20.26
CA HIS A 413 21.40 13.23 -18.83
C HIS A 413 21.01 12.01 -17.97
N ARG A 414 20.96 10.81 -18.56
CA ARG A 414 20.67 9.56 -17.84
C ARG A 414 21.56 9.35 -16.62
N ASP A 415 22.87 9.54 -16.78
CA ASP A 415 23.85 9.34 -15.69
C ASP A 415 23.58 10.28 -14.51
N LEU A 416 23.14 11.51 -14.78
CA LEU A 416 22.74 12.47 -13.73
C LEU A 416 21.51 11.97 -12.97
N LEU A 417 20.46 11.55 -13.68
CA LEU A 417 19.23 11.05 -13.06
C LEU A 417 19.49 9.78 -12.24
N MET A 418 20.32 8.88 -12.75
CA MET A 418 20.73 7.67 -12.03
C MET A 418 21.55 8.03 -10.77
N ARG A 419 22.51 8.95 -10.88
CA ARG A 419 23.31 9.44 -9.74
C ARG A 419 22.44 10.03 -8.64
N GLU A 420 21.44 10.85 -8.98
CA GLU A 420 20.53 11.40 -7.98
C GLU A 420 19.58 10.34 -7.41
N ASN A 421 19.12 9.37 -8.22
CA ASN A 421 18.31 8.25 -7.72
C ASN A 421 19.05 7.39 -6.68
N GLU A 422 20.36 7.21 -6.80
CA GLU A 422 21.16 6.46 -5.82
C GLU A 422 21.13 7.10 -4.42
N ARG A 423 21.02 8.43 -4.36
CA ARG A 423 20.96 9.21 -3.11
C ARG A 423 19.61 9.14 -2.40
N ILE A 424 18.59 8.59 -3.06
CA ILE A 424 17.22 8.52 -2.55
C ILE A 424 17.04 7.21 -1.79
N GLU A 425 16.43 7.25 -0.62
CA GLU A 425 16.01 6.06 0.11
C GLU A 425 14.58 5.68 -0.31
N TRP A 426 14.43 4.47 -0.86
CA TRP A 426 13.15 3.98 -1.36
C TRP A 426 12.58 2.94 -0.40
N HIS A 427 11.30 3.10 -0.08
CA HIS A 427 10.52 2.14 0.69
C HIS A 427 9.38 1.63 -0.20
N PRO A 428 9.51 0.43 -0.80
CA PRO A 428 10.54 -0.59 -0.58
C PRO A 428 11.79 -0.39 -1.44
N GLU A 429 12.92 -0.90 -0.96
CA GLU A 429 14.24 -0.69 -1.56
C GLU A 429 14.34 -1.13 -3.03
N PHE A 430 13.65 -2.21 -3.40
CA PHE A 430 13.70 -2.77 -4.75
C PHE A 430 13.19 -1.81 -5.84
N ILE A 431 12.47 -0.74 -5.49
CA ILE A 431 12.03 0.25 -6.48
C ILE A 431 13.23 1.01 -7.07
N LYS A 432 14.26 1.29 -6.26
CA LYS A 432 15.45 2.06 -6.62
C LYS A 432 16.11 1.53 -7.89
N HIS A 433 16.46 0.24 -7.91
CA HIS A 433 17.10 -0.44 -9.04
C HIS A 433 16.11 -1.27 -9.90
N GLY A 434 14.87 -1.40 -9.45
CA GLY A 434 13.81 -2.14 -10.13
C GLY A 434 13.00 -1.23 -11.06
N ARG A 435 11.71 -1.02 -10.72
CA ARG A 435 10.76 -0.30 -11.59
C ARG A 435 11.24 1.11 -11.95
N PHE A 436 11.83 1.84 -11.01
CA PHE A 436 12.27 3.21 -11.26
C PHE A 436 13.67 3.27 -11.87
N GLY A 437 14.65 2.54 -11.33
CA GLY A 437 16.01 2.49 -11.90
C GLY A 437 16.06 2.06 -13.37
N LYS A 438 15.41 0.94 -13.71
CA LYS A 438 15.36 0.44 -15.11
C LYS A 438 14.72 1.42 -16.08
N TRP A 439 13.85 2.30 -15.58
CA TRP A 439 13.25 3.34 -16.41
C TRP A 439 14.22 4.47 -16.71
N LEU A 440 15.00 4.87 -15.72
CA LEU A 440 16.05 5.87 -15.90
C LEU A 440 17.13 5.36 -16.86
N GLU A 441 17.50 4.07 -16.78
CA GLU A 441 18.43 3.43 -17.72
C GLU A 441 17.95 3.52 -19.18
N GLY A 442 16.66 3.24 -19.40
CA GLY A 442 15.98 3.32 -20.69
C GLY A 442 15.42 4.71 -21.04
N ASN A 443 15.83 5.77 -20.35
CA ASN A 443 15.18 7.08 -20.48
C ASN A 443 15.36 7.67 -21.88
N ILE A 444 14.24 8.10 -22.46
CA ILE A 444 14.17 8.81 -23.75
C ILE A 444 13.84 10.28 -23.52
N ASP A 445 14.17 11.14 -24.48
CA ASP A 445 13.86 12.57 -24.41
C ASP A 445 12.38 12.82 -24.12
N TRP A 446 12.13 13.74 -23.20
CA TRP A 446 10.78 14.04 -22.76
C TRP A 446 10.08 14.96 -23.75
N ALA A 447 9.06 14.45 -24.45
CA ALA A 447 8.12 15.25 -25.23
C ALA A 447 7.33 16.21 -24.32
N LEU A 448 7.68 17.49 -24.34
CA LEU A 448 7.21 18.48 -23.36
C LEU A 448 5.98 19.25 -23.84
N SER A 449 5.90 19.63 -25.12
CA SER A 449 4.76 20.42 -25.60
C SER A 449 3.50 19.56 -25.81
N ARG A 450 2.33 20.18 -25.62
CA ARG A 450 1.01 19.63 -25.92
C ARG A 450 0.23 20.62 -26.78
N ASP A 451 -0.41 20.13 -27.84
CA ASP A 451 -1.23 20.96 -28.73
C ASP A 451 -2.64 21.12 -28.15
N ARG A 452 -2.72 21.67 -26.94
CA ARG A 452 -3.92 21.80 -26.10
C ARG A 452 -4.10 23.23 -25.61
N TYR A 453 -5.16 23.51 -24.86
CA TYR A 453 -5.63 24.87 -24.58
C TYR A 453 -5.46 25.27 -23.11
N TRP A 454 -5.72 24.35 -22.19
CA TRP A 454 -5.70 24.56 -20.74
C TRP A 454 -4.43 23.96 -20.12
N GLY A 455 -3.45 24.83 -19.88
CA GLY A 455 -2.18 24.49 -19.26
C GLY A 455 -1.22 25.67 -19.29
N THR A 456 -0.09 25.52 -18.60
CA THR A 456 1.00 26.50 -18.62
C THR A 456 1.49 26.71 -20.06
N PRO A 457 1.38 27.91 -20.64
CA PRO A 457 1.79 28.12 -22.03
C PRO A 457 3.30 28.03 -22.18
N LEU A 458 3.80 27.41 -23.26
CA LEU A 458 5.24 27.37 -23.55
C LEU A 458 5.74 28.80 -23.84
N PRO A 459 6.73 29.33 -23.09
CA PRO A 459 7.11 30.73 -23.14
C PRO A 459 8.11 31.06 -24.26
N ILE A 460 7.88 30.54 -25.47
CA ILE A 460 8.76 30.77 -26.62
C ILE A 460 8.05 31.65 -27.63
N TRP A 461 8.65 32.79 -27.97
CA TRP A 461 8.19 33.66 -29.03
C TRP A 461 9.04 33.45 -30.28
N ARG A 462 8.39 33.30 -31.44
CA ARG A 462 9.02 33.11 -32.74
C ARG A 462 8.70 34.29 -33.67
N CYS A 463 9.72 34.76 -34.37
CA CYS A 463 9.63 35.85 -35.34
C CYS A 463 8.94 35.38 -36.63
N ASP A 464 7.91 36.10 -37.08
CA ASP A 464 7.20 35.80 -38.34
C ASP A 464 8.05 36.01 -39.60
N ALA A 465 9.06 36.89 -39.56
CA ALA A 465 9.88 37.23 -40.72
C ALA A 465 11.04 36.25 -40.98
N ASN A 466 11.74 35.84 -39.91
CA ASN A 466 13.00 35.09 -40.03
C ASN A 466 13.09 33.85 -39.13
N GLY A 467 12.05 33.54 -38.33
CA GLY A 467 12.04 32.37 -37.46
C GLY A 467 12.92 32.46 -36.21
N HIS A 468 13.49 33.62 -35.89
CA HIS A 468 14.23 33.83 -34.64
C HIS A 468 13.37 33.52 -33.42
N GLU A 469 13.96 32.90 -32.42
CA GLU A 469 13.25 32.44 -31.22
C GLU A 469 13.78 33.15 -29.97
N HIS A 470 12.88 33.43 -29.03
CA HIS A 470 13.19 34.02 -27.74
C HIS A 470 12.38 33.33 -26.65
N CYS A 471 13.05 32.71 -25.68
CA CYS A 471 12.41 32.09 -24.52
C CYS A 471 12.28 33.12 -23.40
N ILE A 472 11.05 33.44 -23.00
CA ILE A 472 10.76 34.37 -21.90
C ILE A 472 10.88 33.64 -20.56
N GLY A 473 11.59 34.24 -19.61
CA GLY A 473 11.78 33.69 -18.26
C GLY A 473 10.97 34.37 -17.17
N SER A 474 10.36 35.54 -17.42
CA SER A 474 9.55 36.26 -16.44
C SER A 474 8.55 37.24 -17.07
N VAL A 475 7.55 37.65 -16.29
CA VAL A 475 6.59 38.71 -16.66
C VAL A 475 7.28 40.06 -16.74
N GLU A 476 8.31 40.30 -15.91
CA GLU A 476 9.14 41.50 -15.98
C GLU A 476 9.86 41.61 -17.33
N GLU A 477 10.47 40.51 -17.80
CA GLU A 477 11.13 40.46 -19.11
C GLU A 477 10.14 40.74 -20.24
N LEU A 478 8.96 40.12 -20.19
CA LEU A 478 7.91 40.32 -21.19
C LEU A 478 7.38 41.77 -21.19
N SER A 479 7.25 42.36 -20.01
CA SER A 479 6.83 43.76 -19.84
C SER A 479 7.85 44.72 -20.46
N ALA A 480 9.14 44.47 -20.24
CA ALA A 480 10.22 45.26 -20.83
C ALA A 480 10.22 45.19 -22.37
N LEU A 481 10.08 43.99 -22.95
CA LEU A 481 10.07 43.77 -24.40
C LEU A 481 8.86 44.40 -25.10
N THR A 482 7.72 44.48 -24.42
CA THR A 482 6.50 45.11 -24.95
C THR A 482 6.38 46.59 -24.60
N SER A 483 7.23 47.09 -23.71
CA SER A 483 7.13 48.43 -23.10
C SER A 483 5.75 48.70 -22.47
N ARG A 484 5.14 47.67 -21.87
CA ARG A 484 3.84 47.71 -21.18
C ARG A 484 3.95 46.94 -19.88
N ASP A 485 3.27 47.40 -18.83
CA ASP A 485 3.14 46.63 -17.59
C ASP A 485 2.16 45.47 -17.81
N LEU A 486 2.65 44.23 -17.61
CA LEU A 486 1.88 43.00 -17.79
C LEU A 486 1.72 42.22 -16.48
N THR A 487 1.98 42.83 -15.32
CA THR A 487 1.87 42.17 -14.00
C THR A 487 0.49 41.57 -13.73
N GLU A 488 -0.58 42.23 -14.20
CA GLU A 488 -1.98 41.77 -14.06
C GLU A 488 -2.46 40.90 -15.23
N LEU A 489 -1.60 40.52 -16.17
CA LEU A 489 -1.97 39.68 -17.31
C LEU A 489 -2.22 38.23 -16.85
N ASP A 490 -3.38 37.66 -17.20
CA ASP A 490 -3.56 36.20 -17.09
C ASP A 490 -2.59 35.50 -18.06
N LEU A 491 -1.67 34.71 -17.52
CA LEU A 491 -0.62 34.05 -18.31
C LEU A 491 -1.12 32.86 -19.12
N HIS A 492 -2.40 32.50 -19.03
CA HIS A 492 -3.00 31.39 -19.78
C HIS A 492 -3.41 31.78 -21.20
N ARG A 493 -3.61 30.76 -22.04
CA ARG A 493 -4.25 30.96 -23.35
C ARG A 493 -5.71 31.40 -23.16
N PRO A 494 -6.27 32.23 -24.06
CA PRO A 494 -5.61 32.90 -25.18
C PRO A 494 -4.99 34.26 -24.79
N HIS A 495 -5.07 34.68 -23.53
CA HIS A 495 -4.66 36.02 -23.10
C HIS A 495 -3.19 36.31 -23.42
N VAL A 496 -2.29 35.40 -23.06
CA VAL A 496 -0.86 35.51 -23.37
C VAL A 496 -0.55 35.41 -24.87
N ASP A 497 -1.39 34.71 -25.65
CA ASP A 497 -1.20 34.52 -27.09
C ASP A 497 -1.30 35.86 -27.86
N ASN A 498 -2.01 36.84 -27.29
CA ASN A 498 -2.17 38.18 -27.88
C ASN A 498 -0.98 39.10 -27.65
N ILE A 499 -0.01 38.70 -26.82
CA ILE A 499 1.16 39.52 -26.51
C ILE A 499 2.21 39.36 -27.62
N THR A 500 2.52 40.47 -28.28
CA THR A 500 3.49 40.54 -29.37
C THR A 500 4.42 41.73 -29.19
N PHE A 501 5.64 41.61 -29.73
CA PHE A 501 6.65 42.66 -29.69
C PHE A 501 7.53 42.59 -30.95
N THR A 502 8.33 43.63 -31.19
CA THR A 502 9.26 43.65 -32.34
C THR A 502 10.47 42.77 -32.03
N CYS A 503 10.90 41.97 -33.01
CA CYS A 503 12.09 41.13 -32.87
C CYS A 503 13.31 41.97 -32.49
N SER A 504 13.99 41.58 -31.41
CA SER A 504 15.16 42.27 -30.86
C SER A 504 16.48 41.91 -31.57
N THR A 505 16.46 40.95 -32.50
CA THR A 505 17.65 40.54 -33.25
C THR A 505 18.06 41.60 -34.26
N ASP A 506 19.34 41.96 -34.27
CA ASP A 506 19.91 42.95 -35.17
C ASP A 506 19.54 42.68 -36.64
N GLY A 507 19.00 43.70 -37.30
CA GLY A 507 18.59 43.63 -38.71
C GLY A 507 17.24 42.96 -38.96
N CYS A 508 16.53 42.51 -37.92
CA CYS A 508 15.18 41.97 -38.03
C CYS A 508 14.13 42.99 -37.58
N SER A 509 13.05 43.14 -38.33
CA SER A 509 11.89 43.99 -37.97
C SER A 509 10.58 43.19 -37.91
N GLY A 510 10.66 41.87 -37.84
CA GLY A 510 9.49 41.00 -37.76
C GLY A 510 8.81 41.06 -36.40
N THR A 511 7.58 40.56 -36.34
CA THR A 511 6.81 40.49 -35.10
C THR A 511 7.05 39.15 -34.41
N MET A 512 7.38 39.21 -33.13
CA MET A 512 7.52 38.04 -32.26
C MET A 512 6.14 37.61 -31.78
N ARG A 513 5.79 36.33 -31.97
CA ARG A 513 4.51 35.72 -31.54
C ARG A 513 4.78 34.45 -30.76
N ARG A 514 4.03 34.21 -29.69
CA ARG A 514 4.17 32.97 -28.90
C ARG A 514 3.86 31.76 -29.78
N VAL A 515 4.64 30.69 -29.65
CA VAL A 515 4.28 29.38 -30.22
C VAL A 515 3.00 28.87 -29.57
N ALA A 516 2.10 28.24 -30.32
CA ALA A 516 0.78 27.85 -29.80
C ALA A 516 0.77 26.84 -28.64
N PRO A 517 1.67 25.83 -28.54
CA PRO A 517 1.55 24.76 -27.56
C PRO A 517 1.58 25.20 -26.09
N VAL A 518 0.96 24.39 -25.23
CA VAL A 518 1.10 24.43 -23.76
C VAL A 518 2.06 23.33 -23.29
N LEU A 519 2.46 23.35 -22.03
CA LEU A 519 3.32 22.35 -21.41
C LEU A 519 2.54 21.10 -21.00
N ASP A 520 3.28 19.99 -20.89
CA ASP A 520 2.85 18.78 -20.20
C ASP A 520 2.57 19.07 -18.71
N ALA A 521 1.42 18.65 -18.19
CA ALA A 521 1.05 18.85 -16.78
C ALA A 521 2.01 18.14 -15.81
N TRP A 522 2.72 17.09 -16.27
CA TRP A 522 3.80 16.50 -15.48
C TRP A 522 4.96 17.48 -15.24
N PHE A 523 5.20 18.43 -16.14
CA PHE A 523 6.21 19.47 -15.91
C PHE A 523 5.73 20.47 -14.85
N ASP A 524 4.45 20.84 -14.86
CA ASP A 524 3.86 21.69 -13.82
C ASP A 524 4.01 21.03 -12.43
N SER A 525 3.58 19.77 -12.29
CA SER A 525 3.68 19.05 -11.03
C SER A 525 5.13 18.78 -10.59
N GLY A 526 6.06 18.54 -11.53
CA GLY A 526 7.50 18.38 -11.25
C GLY A 526 8.19 19.68 -10.84
N SER A 527 7.62 20.83 -11.19
CA SER A 527 8.11 22.18 -10.85
C SER A 527 7.67 22.66 -9.46
N MET A 528 6.80 21.91 -8.80
CA MET A 528 6.18 22.25 -7.51
C MET A 528 7.14 22.70 -6.40
N PRO A 529 8.36 22.13 -6.23
CA PRO A 529 9.26 22.55 -5.15
C PRO A 529 9.57 24.05 -5.16
N SER A 530 9.92 24.59 -6.34
CA SER A 530 10.23 26.01 -6.54
C SER A 530 8.96 26.82 -6.83
N ALA A 531 8.06 26.31 -7.66
CA ALA A 531 6.91 27.06 -8.17
C ALA A 531 5.87 27.41 -7.09
N GLN A 532 5.65 26.53 -6.10
CA GLN A 532 4.72 26.83 -4.99
C GLN A 532 5.18 28.00 -4.09
N ARG A 533 6.42 28.46 -4.26
CA ARG A 533 7.06 29.57 -3.52
C ARG A 533 7.32 30.79 -4.39
N HIS A 534 6.92 30.74 -5.67
CA HIS A 534 7.24 31.76 -6.66
C HIS A 534 8.76 31.99 -6.82
N HIS A 535 9.57 30.95 -6.58
CA HIS A 535 11.02 31.02 -6.78
C HIS A 535 11.34 31.13 -8.29
N PRO A 536 12.31 31.96 -8.70
CA PRO A 536 13.26 32.73 -7.88
C PRO A 536 12.82 34.17 -7.55
N PHE A 537 11.62 34.58 -7.95
CA PHE A 537 11.15 35.96 -7.84
C PHE A 537 10.89 36.35 -6.39
N GLU A 538 10.31 35.43 -5.63
CA GLU A 538 10.02 35.60 -4.21
C GLU A 538 10.47 34.38 -3.39
N ASN A 539 10.54 34.55 -2.06
CA ASN A 539 10.72 33.47 -1.08
C ASN A 539 11.92 32.54 -1.33
N ALA A 540 13.02 33.04 -1.89
CA ALA A 540 14.21 32.24 -2.18
C ALA A 540 14.78 31.53 -0.93
N ASP A 541 14.83 32.22 0.22
CA ASP A 541 15.28 31.61 1.48
C ASP A 541 14.35 30.48 1.95
N SER A 542 13.03 30.63 1.72
CA SER A 542 12.05 29.58 2.02
C SER A 542 12.25 28.35 1.13
N PHE A 543 12.56 28.55 -0.16
CA PHE A 543 12.88 27.44 -1.07
C PHE A 543 14.17 26.74 -0.65
N ASN A 544 15.24 27.49 -0.39
CA ASN A 544 16.53 26.95 0.02
C ASN A 544 16.45 26.16 1.33
N GLY A 545 15.62 26.60 2.29
CA GLY A 545 15.38 25.87 3.54
C GLY A 545 14.45 24.65 3.39
N ALA A 546 13.72 24.55 2.28
CA ALA A 546 12.73 23.51 2.02
C ALA A 546 13.10 22.55 0.89
N PHE A 547 14.31 22.64 0.32
CA PHE A 547 14.78 21.80 -0.77
C PHE A 547 16.17 21.23 -0.45
N PRO A 548 16.38 19.90 -0.50
CA PRO A 548 15.41 18.85 -0.87
C PRO A 548 14.41 18.51 0.25
N ALA A 549 13.25 17.95 -0.13
CA ALA A 549 12.29 17.41 0.84
C ALA A 549 12.85 16.20 1.59
N ASP A 550 12.48 16.04 2.86
CA ASP A 550 12.82 14.86 3.64
C ASP A 550 11.94 13.65 3.26
N PHE A 551 10.68 13.87 2.85
CA PHE A 551 9.74 12.79 2.61
C PHE A 551 8.69 13.11 1.55
N ILE A 552 8.43 12.14 0.68
CA ILE A 552 7.25 12.06 -0.18
C ILE A 552 6.63 10.66 -0.15
N CYS A 553 5.33 10.57 -0.47
CA CYS A 553 4.62 9.30 -0.50
C CYS A 553 3.49 9.33 -1.54
N GLU A 554 3.55 8.42 -2.51
CA GLU A 554 2.49 8.21 -3.50
C GLU A 554 2.43 6.74 -3.93
N ALA A 555 1.45 6.39 -4.75
CA ALA A 555 1.33 5.04 -5.30
C ALA A 555 2.31 4.74 -6.45
N ILE A 556 2.51 3.44 -6.71
CA ILE A 556 3.52 2.88 -7.62
C ILE A 556 3.43 3.38 -9.07
N ASP A 557 2.27 3.84 -9.52
CA ASP A 557 2.07 4.52 -10.80
C ASP A 557 2.89 5.80 -10.93
N GLN A 558 3.20 6.47 -9.81
CA GLN A 558 4.01 7.70 -9.82
C GLN A 558 5.49 7.47 -10.16
N THR A 559 5.96 6.21 -10.20
CA THR A 559 7.26 5.85 -10.81
C THR A 559 7.35 6.18 -12.31
N ARG A 560 6.20 6.47 -12.94
CA ARG A 560 6.06 6.95 -14.33
C ARG A 560 5.31 8.29 -14.39
N GLY A 561 5.24 9.01 -13.28
CA GLY A 561 4.52 10.26 -13.16
C GLY A 561 5.31 11.23 -12.28
N TRP A 562 4.74 11.58 -11.14
CA TRP A 562 5.26 12.63 -10.29
C TRP A 562 6.69 12.39 -9.78
N PHE A 563 7.04 11.17 -9.34
CA PHE A 563 8.40 10.85 -8.89
C PHE A 563 9.43 11.13 -9.99
N TYR A 564 9.15 10.68 -11.21
CA TYR A 564 10.04 10.95 -12.34
C TYR A 564 10.12 12.45 -12.64
N SER A 565 8.98 13.12 -12.76
CA SER A 565 8.95 14.54 -13.15
C SER A 565 9.66 15.43 -12.13
N LEU A 566 9.47 15.19 -10.84
CA LEU A 566 10.20 15.86 -9.77
C LEU A 566 11.71 15.64 -9.94
N LEU A 567 12.16 14.38 -10.08
CA LEU A 567 13.57 14.08 -10.22
C LEU A 567 14.16 14.73 -11.46
N ALA A 568 13.50 14.61 -12.62
CA ALA A 568 13.97 15.13 -13.89
C ALA A 568 14.08 16.66 -13.90
N VAL A 569 13.00 17.37 -13.55
CA VAL A 569 13.00 18.86 -13.54
C VAL A 569 14.07 19.38 -12.60
N ASN A 570 14.10 18.89 -11.37
CA ASN A 570 14.96 19.45 -10.34
C ASN A 570 16.43 19.05 -10.51
N SER A 571 16.74 17.84 -10.99
CA SER A 571 18.12 17.45 -11.28
C SER A 571 18.69 18.24 -12.46
N LEU A 572 17.90 18.45 -13.52
CA LEU A 572 18.36 19.19 -14.71
C LEU A 572 18.56 20.68 -14.42
N VAL A 573 17.73 21.28 -13.57
CA VAL A 573 17.84 22.71 -13.23
C VAL A 573 18.84 22.96 -12.10
N PHE A 574 18.74 22.21 -11.00
CA PHE A 574 19.47 22.48 -9.76
C PHE A 574 20.64 21.51 -9.46
N ASP A 575 20.86 20.49 -10.30
CA ASP A 575 21.89 19.45 -10.09
C ASP A 575 21.79 18.75 -8.71
N SER A 576 20.55 18.58 -8.22
CA SER A 576 20.25 17.97 -6.92
C SER A 576 18.98 17.12 -6.99
N THR A 577 18.97 16.02 -6.22
CA THR A 577 17.75 15.29 -5.91
C THR A 577 16.70 16.22 -5.27
N PRO A 578 15.40 16.09 -5.61
CA PRO A 578 14.32 16.86 -4.99
C PRO A 578 13.82 16.30 -3.65
N TYR A 579 14.11 15.04 -3.33
CA TYR A 579 13.63 14.38 -2.11
C TYR A 579 14.62 13.33 -1.61
N LYS A 580 14.61 13.08 -0.30
CA LYS A 580 15.49 12.12 0.38
C LYS A 580 14.85 10.75 0.54
N ASN A 581 13.59 10.68 0.98
CA ASN A 581 12.89 9.41 1.25
C ASN A 581 11.59 9.32 0.45
N VAL A 582 11.32 8.14 -0.15
CA VAL A 582 10.10 7.85 -0.90
C VAL A 582 9.41 6.62 -0.35
N VAL A 583 8.19 6.78 0.17
CA VAL A 583 7.29 5.64 0.42
C VAL A 583 6.44 5.42 -0.83
N CYS A 584 6.70 4.32 -1.54
CA CYS A 584 6.03 3.95 -2.78
C CYS A 584 4.95 2.90 -2.49
N LEU A 585 3.70 3.35 -2.41
CA LEU A 585 2.57 2.50 -2.07
C LEU A 585 2.17 1.59 -3.22
N ALA A 586 1.68 0.39 -2.92
CA ALA A 586 0.92 -0.40 -3.87
C ALA A 586 -0.52 0.12 -3.97
N LEU A 587 -1.25 -0.38 -4.97
CA LEU A 587 -2.65 -0.04 -5.17
C LEU A 587 -3.57 -0.83 -4.22
N ILE A 588 -4.71 -0.24 -3.89
CA ILE A 588 -5.80 -0.95 -3.23
C ILE A 588 -6.64 -1.74 -4.24
N VAL A 589 -7.18 -2.86 -3.81
CA VAL A 589 -8.04 -3.77 -4.57
C VAL A 589 -9.22 -4.20 -3.70
N ASP A 590 -10.27 -4.72 -4.33
CA ASP A 590 -11.43 -5.25 -3.58
C ASP A 590 -11.08 -6.55 -2.81
N GLU A 591 -12.08 -7.10 -2.11
CA GLU A 591 -11.93 -8.34 -1.32
C GLU A 591 -11.43 -9.53 -2.15
N ASN A 592 -11.72 -9.56 -3.44
CA ASN A 592 -11.36 -10.62 -4.39
C ASN A 592 -10.02 -10.34 -5.10
N GLY A 593 -9.35 -9.23 -4.78
CA GLY A 593 -8.10 -8.81 -5.41
C GLY A 593 -8.28 -8.15 -6.78
N GLN A 594 -9.50 -7.76 -7.15
CA GLN A 594 -9.77 -7.09 -8.41
C GLN A 594 -9.61 -5.57 -8.27
N LYS A 595 -9.21 -4.91 -9.36
CA LYS A 595 -9.20 -3.45 -9.45
C LYS A 595 -10.61 -2.90 -9.20
N MET A 596 -10.72 -1.93 -8.29
CA MET A 596 -11.97 -1.23 -8.01
C MET A 596 -12.33 -0.30 -9.17
N SER A 597 -13.55 -0.43 -9.71
CA SER A 597 -14.04 0.42 -10.79
C SER A 597 -15.56 0.57 -10.79
N LYS A 598 -16.06 1.73 -11.21
CA LYS A 598 -17.51 1.99 -11.26
C LYS A 598 -18.25 1.00 -12.16
N SER A 599 -17.64 0.58 -13.28
CA SER A 599 -18.23 -0.38 -14.22
C SER A 599 -18.39 -1.79 -13.63
N ARG A 600 -17.52 -2.17 -12.67
CA ARG A 600 -17.60 -3.46 -11.96
C ARG A 600 -18.49 -3.42 -10.71
N GLY A 601 -18.93 -2.23 -10.29
CA GLY A 601 -19.78 -2.07 -9.10
C GLY A 601 -19.10 -2.42 -7.77
N ASN A 602 -17.78 -2.59 -7.75
CA ASN A 602 -16.99 -3.03 -6.58
C ASN A 602 -16.26 -1.87 -5.87
N VAL A 603 -16.74 -0.64 -6.03
CA VAL A 603 -16.14 0.55 -5.40
C VAL A 603 -16.77 0.76 -4.03
N ILE A 604 -15.93 0.92 -3.00
CA ILE A 604 -16.36 1.32 -1.66
C ILE A 604 -16.20 2.84 -1.53
N ALA A 605 -17.28 3.54 -1.21
CA ALA A 605 -17.21 4.97 -0.96
C ALA A 605 -16.56 5.24 0.41
N PRO A 606 -15.60 6.17 0.54
CA PRO A 606 -14.93 6.45 1.80
C PRO A 606 -15.88 6.87 2.93
N PHE A 607 -16.86 7.72 2.61
CA PHE A 607 -17.83 8.22 3.59
C PHE A 607 -18.70 7.10 4.18
N ASP A 608 -19.04 6.07 3.41
CA ASP A 608 -19.77 4.91 3.93
C ASP A 608 -18.97 4.21 5.05
N ILE A 609 -17.64 4.12 4.91
CA ILE A 609 -16.77 3.56 5.97
C ILE A 609 -16.71 4.52 7.15
N PHE A 610 -16.51 5.82 6.91
CA PHE A 610 -16.42 6.81 7.98
C PHE A 610 -17.69 6.89 8.82
N ASP A 611 -18.85 6.76 8.20
CA ASP A 611 -20.14 6.89 8.88
C ASP A 611 -20.56 5.60 9.60
N THR A 612 -20.03 4.43 9.20
CA THR A 612 -20.41 3.13 9.78
C THR A 612 -19.36 2.48 10.67
N LEU A 613 -18.06 2.71 10.41
CA LEU A 613 -16.94 2.09 11.12
C LEU A 613 -15.99 3.12 11.76
N GLY A 614 -15.87 4.30 11.17
CA GLY A 614 -14.95 5.36 11.61
C GLY A 614 -13.65 5.43 10.79
N ALA A 615 -13.02 6.61 10.81
CA ALA A 615 -11.75 6.89 10.17
C ALA A 615 -10.59 6.16 10.86
N ASP A 616 -10.56 6.09 12.20
CA ASP A 616 -9.49 5.41 12.94
C ASP A 616 -9.51 3.91 12.70
N ALA A 617 -10.69 3.32 12.53
CA ALA A 617 -10.84 1.91 12.13
C ALA A 617 -10.17 1.65 10.77
N LEU A 618 -10.44 2.51 9.77
CA LEU A 618 -9.85 2.40 8.44
C LEU A 618 -8.33 2.64 8.45
N ARG A 619 -7.86 3.67 9.16
CA ARG A 619 -6.43 3.98 9.33
C ARG A 619 -5.70 2.80 9.97
N TRP A 620 -6.22 2.29 11.07
CA TRP A 620 -5.64 1.14 11.76
C TRP A 620 -5.56 -0.08 10.85
N TYR A 621 -6.62 -0.37 10.09
CA TYR A 621 -6.63 -1.45 9.12
C TYR A 621 -5.51 -1.30 8.09
N PHE A 622 -5.33 -0.09 7.55
CA PHE A 622 -4.29 0.23 6.58
C PHE A 622 -2.87 0.03 7.11
N PHE A 623 -2.62 0.34 8.37
CA PHE A 623 -1.29 0.18 8.98
C PHE A 623 -1.01 -1.25 9.47
N SER A 624 -2.02 -1.94 10.02
CA SER A 624 -1.83 -3.23 10.71
C SER A 624 -2.02 -4.47 9.83
N SER A 625 -2.68 -4.35 8.67
CA SER A 625 -3.05 -5.54 7.88
C SER A 625 -1.96 -6.00 6.91
N GLY A 626 -0.78 -5.39 6.92
CA GLY A 626 0.40 -5.77 6.12
C GLY A 626 1.09 -4.59 5.42
N GLN A 627 2.20 -4.87 4.73
CA GLN A 627 3.08 -3.84 4.16
C GLN A 627 2.37 -2.96 3.11
N PRO A 628 2.63 -1.64 3.07
CA PRO A 628 1.93 -0.72 2.18
C PRO A 628 2.34 -0.82 0.71
N TRP A 629 3.47 -1.48 0.40
CA TRP A 629 3.92 -1.76 -0.95
C TRP A 629 3.49 -3.13 -1.49
N THR A 630 2.56 -3.79 -0.80
CA THR A 630 1.84 -4.97 -1.29
C THR A 630 0.40 -4.60 -1.59
N PRO A 631 -0.20 -5.06 -2.72
CA PRO A 631 -1.59 -4.75 -3.04
C PRO A 631 -2.54 -5.04 -1.88
N ARG A 632 -3.32 -4.03 -1.49
CA ARG A 632 -4.15 -4.07 -0.29
C ARG A 632 -5.59 -4.38 -0.64
N ARG A 633 -6.07 -5.57 -0.24
CA ARG A 633 -7.50 -5.89 -0.25
C ARG A 633 -8.21 -5.06 0.80
N VAL A 634 -9.34 -4.45 0.47
CA VAL A 634 -10.13 -3.64 1.42
C VAL A 634 -11.58 -4.09 1.42
N PHE A 635 -12.08 -4.42 2.61
CA PHE A 635 -13.46 -4.89 2.84
C PHE A 635 -13.84 -4.68 4.31
N ASN A 636 -15.14 -4.48 4.56
CA ASN A 636 -15.65 -4.04 5.86
C ASN A 636 -15.35 -5.02 7.01
N ASP A 637 -15.43 -6.32 6.77
CA ASP A 637 -15.17 -7.31 7.82
C ASP A 637 -13.71 -7.34 8.27
N GLY A 638 -12.77 -7.10 7.35
CA GLY A 638 -11.36 -6.94 7.67
C GLY A 638 -11.11 -5.72 8.57
N ILE A 639 -11.77 -4.60 8.28
CA ILE A 639 -11.68 -3.37 9.08
C ILE A 639 -12.25 -3.60 10.48
N ARG A 640 -13.41 -4.26 10.58
CA ARG A 640 -14.04 -4.61 11.87
C ARG A 640 -13.15 -5.50 12.73
N GLU A 641 -12.56 -6.53 12.13
CA GLU A 641 -11.72 -7.47 12.87
C GLU A 641 -10.45 -6.80 13.41
N ALA A 642 -9.77 -6.00 12.59
CA ALA A 642 -8.59 -5.22 13.05
C ALA A 642 -8.95 -4.25 14.18
N THR A 643 -10.12 -3.60 14.08
CA THR A 643 -10.65 -2.69 15.12
C THR A 643 -10.95 -3.43 16.41
N ARG A 644 -11.61 -4.59 16.32
CA ARG A 644 -12.00 -5.43 17.47
C ARG A 644 -10.79 -5.94 18.24
N GLN A 645 -9.77 -6.40 17.54
CA GLN A 645 -8.58 -7.00 18.15
C GLN A 645 -7.78 -5.98 18.98
N THR A 646 -7.64 -4.74 18.50
CA THR A 646 -6.78 -3.74 19.16
C THR A 646 -7.55 -2.56 19.72
N LEU A 647 -8.27 -1.79 18.89
CA LEU A 647 -8.86 -0.51 19.30
C LEU A 647 -9.95 -0.70 20.36
N LEU A 648 -10.86 -1.67 20.15
CA LEU A 648 -11.89 -2.01 21.13
C LEU A 648 -11.28 -2.60 22.41
N THR A 649 -10.24 -3.42 22.29
CA THR A 649 -9.51 -3.97 23.44
C THR A 649 -8.90 -2.86 24.31
N LEU A 650 -8.25 -1.88 23.68
CA LEU A 650 -7.69 -0.71 24.38
C LEU A 650 -8.79 0.14 25.03
N TRP A 651 -9.90 0.38 24.32
CA TRP A 651 -11.04 1.11 24.86
C TRP A 651 -11.62 0.44 26.11
N ASN A 652 -11.75 -0.88 26.10
CA ASN A 652 -12.21 -1.65 27.26
C ASN A 652 -11.26 -1.54 28.46
N VAL A 653 -9.95 -1.52 28.22
CA VAL A 653 -8.95 -1.30 29.28
C VAL A 653 -9.07 0.13 29.85
N PHE A 654 -9.26 1.12 28.98
CA PHE A 654 -9.49 2.50 29.40
C PHE A 654 -10.78 2.67 30.21
N SER A 655 -11.90 2.13 29.74
CA SER A 655 -13.19 2.13 30.47
C SER A 655 -13.08 1.43 31.83
N PHE A 656 -12.39 0.29 31.87
CA PHE A 656 -12.06 -0.40 33.13
C PHE A 656 -11.30 0.53 34.08
N PHE A 657 -10.20 1.14 33.62
CA PHE A 657 -9.40 2.05 34.44
C PHE A 657 -10.22 3.21 34.98
N ALA A 658 -10.95 3.93 34.11
CA ALA A 658 -11.74 5.10 34.51
C ALA A 658 -12.78 4.74 35.58
N THR A 659 -13.47 3.61 35.40
CA THR A 659 -14.48 3.12 36.35
C THR A 659 -13.88 2.86 37.73
N TYR A 660 -12.80 2.08 37.82
CA TYR A 660 -12.23 1.71 39.11
C TYR A 660 -11.47 2.86 39.78
N ALA A 661 -10.76 3.69 39.00
CA ALA A 661 -10.10 4.87 39.54
C ALA A 661 -11.10 5.87 40.13
N ASP A 662 -12.25 6.07 39.47
CA ASP A 662 -13.30 6.93 39.99
C ASP A 662 -13.97 6.36 41.25
N LEU A 663 -14.20 5.04 41.31
CA LEU A 663 -14.75 4.35 42.49
C LEU A 663 -13.84 4.47 43.72
N ASP A 664 -12.52 4.34 43.50
CA ASP A 664 -11.50 4.47 44.54
C ASP A 664 -11.15 5.93 44.87
N GLY A 665 -11.70 6.89 44.11
CA GLY A 665 -11.35 8.31 44.23
C GLY A 665 -9.88 8.60 43.90
N TRP A 666 -9.24 7.73 43.12
CA TRP A 666 -7.83 7.84 42.74
C TRP A 666 -7.65 9.03 41.79
N GLN A 667 -6.55 9.76 41.98
CA GLN A 667 -6.13 10.85 41.12
C GLN A 667 -4.64 10.73 40.83
N PRO A 668 -4.17 11.23 39.67
CA PRO A 668 -2.75 11.27 39.36
C PRO A 668 -2.06 12.31 40.25
N ASP A 669 -1.53 11.88 41.42
CA ASP A 669 -0.64 12.67 42.27
C ASP A 669 0.83 12.48 41.86
N SER A 670 1.62 13.54 42.04
CA SER A 670 3.05 13.62 41.77
C SER A 670 3.94 12.82 42.73
N SER A 671 3.40 12.25 43.82
CA SER A 671 4.14 11.31 44.67
C SER A 671 4.08 9.89 44.09
N ALA A 672 4.83 9.66 43.01
CA ALA A 672 4.90 8.37 42.34
C ALA A 672 5.27 7.25 43.32
N THR A 673 4.35 6.30 43.51
CA THR A 673 4.65 5.06 44.24
C THR A 673 5.40 4.14 43.28
N ALA A 674 6.64 3.77 43.64
CA ALA A 674 7.45 2.91 42.78
C ALA A 674 6.76 1.55 42.56
N PRO A 675 6.73 1.01 41.32
CA PRO A 675 6.12 -0.28 41.04
C PRO A 675 6.93 -1.39 41.70
N THR A 676 6.36 -2.03 42.73
CA THR A 676 7.00 -3.14 43.45
C THR A 676 6.52 -4.50 42.97
N HIS A 677 5.30 -4.59 42.44
CA HIS A 677 4.73 -5.84 41.95
C HIS A 677 5.39 -6.27 40.63
N VAL A 678 5.62 -7.57 40.45
CA VAL A 678 6.32 -8.11 39.27
C VAL A 678 5.59 -7.77 37.96
N LEU A 679 4.24 -7.83 37.97
CA LEU A 679 3.42 -7.46 36.82
C LEU A 679 3.52 -5.98 36.44
N ASP A 680 3.67 -5.07 37.41
CA ASP A 680 3.83 -3.63 37.12
C ASP A 680 5.19 -3.36 36.49
N ARG A 681 6.26 -3.95 37.05
CA ARG A 681 7.61 -3.83 36.49
C ARG A 681 7.68 -4.40 35.09
N TRP A 682 7.04 -5.55 34.86
CA TRP A 682 6.98 -6.19 33.55
C TRP A 682 6.24 -5.33 32.53
N ILE A 683 5.01 -4.87 32.82
CA ILE A 683 4.24 -4.11 31.82
C ILE A 683 4.89 -2.75 31.50
N LEU A 684 5.57 -2.13 32.47
CA LEU A 684 6.35 -0.90 32.24
C LEU A 684 7.64 -1.16 31.44
N SER A 685 8.26 -2.32 31.61
CA SER A 685 9.36 -2.78 30.74
C SER A 685 8.86 -2.98 29.30
N GLU A 686 7.71 -3.62 29.10
CA GLU A 686 7.09 -3.80 27.77
C GLU A 686 6.63 -2.48 27.14
N LEU A 687 6.19 -1.52 27.95
CA LEU A 687 5.84 -0.17 27.49
C LEU A 687 7.07 0.57 26.98
N ASP A 688 8.19 0.55 27.71
CA ASP A 688 9.44 1.17 27.29
C ASP A 688 9.97 0.56 25.98
N ASP A 689 9.94 -0.77 25.85
CA ASP A 689 10.31 -1.47 24.61
C ASP A 689 9.34 -1.15 23.46
N THR A 690 8.05 -1.01 23.75
CA THR A 690 7.05 -0.58 22.76
C THR A 690 7.34 0.81 22.25
N VAL A 691 7.64 1.77 23.13
CA VAL A 691 8.03 3.13 22.73
C VAL A 691 9.28 3.08 21.85
N ALA A 692 10.33 2.38 22.27
CA ALA A 692 11.57 2.29 21.50
C ALA A 692 11.37 1.63 20.12
N SER A 693 10.67 0.49 20.09
CA SER A 693 10.41 -0.28 18.87
C SER A 693 9.54 0.48 17.88
N VAL A 694 8.45 1.13 18.33
CA VAL A 694 7.58 1.92 17.44
C VAL A 694 8.30 3.18 16.94
N THR A 695 9.11 3.83 17.78
CA THR A 695 9.95 4.96 17.35
C THR A 695 10.86 4.53 16.21
N THR A 696 11.57 3.40 16.38
CA THR A 696 12.49 2.86 15.37
C THR A 696 11.74 2.48 14.09
N ALA A 697 10.55 1.87 14.21
CA ALA A 697 9.75 1.50 13.07
C ALA A 697 9.31 2.73 12.26
N LEU A 698 8.80 3.79 12.91
CA LEU A 698 8.38 5.02 12.23
C LEU A 698 9.54 5.85 11.68
N GLU A 699 10.72 5.83 12.32
CA GLU A 699 11.95 6.42 11.77
C GLU A 699 12.38 5.73 10.46
N ASN A 700 12.08 4.43 10.29
CA ASN A 700 12.38 3.64 9.08
C ASN A 700 11.16 3.46 8.16
N PHE A 701 10.12 4.27 8.32
CA PHE A 701 8.87 4.20 7.56
C PHE A 701 8.10 2.86 7.63
N ASP A 702 8.33 2.03 8.65
CA ASP A 702 7.65 0.74 8.86
C ASP A 702 6.38 0.89 9.73
N ALA A 703 5.27 1.29 9.09
CA ALA A 703 3.98 1.39 9.77
C ALA A 703 3.43 0.03 10.24
N LEU A 704 3.80 -1.08 9.58
CA LEU A 704 3.35 -2.41 9.96
C LEU A 704 4.04 -2.89 11.22
N GLY A 705 5.37 -2.79 11.29
CA GLY A 705 6.13 -3.13 12.50
C GLY A 705 5.68 -2.29 13.69
N GLY A 706 5.45 -0.99 13.49
CA GLY A 706 4.93 -0.09 14.52
C GLY A 706 3.54 -0.50 15.03
N SER A 707 2.57 -0.68 14.13
CA SER A 707 1.21 -1.08 14.52
C SER A 707 1.16 -2.48 15.13
N GLY A 708 1.97 -3.43 14.64
CA GLY A 708 2.09 -4.77 15.21
C GLY A 708 2.62 -4.76 16.65
N ARG A 709 3.62 -3.92 16.95
CA ARG A 709 4.14 -3.75 18.31
C ARG A 709 3.08 -3.14 19.25
N ILE A 710 2.35 -2.12 18.78
CA ILE A 710 1.23 -1.52 19.54
C ILE A 710 0.16 -2.58 19.83
N ALA A 711 -0.25 -3.36 18.82
CA ALA A 711 -1.25 -4.42 18.97
C ALA A 711 -0.84 -5.45 20.02
N LYS A 712 0.42 -5.89 19.99
CA LYS A 712 0.99 -6.81 20.98
C LYS A 712 0.95 -6.21 22.39
N PHE A 713 1.37 -4.96 22.56
CA PHE A 713 1.34 -4.31 23.87
C PHE A 713 -0.08 -4.19 24.42
N VAL A 714 -1.06 -3.83 23.58
CA VAL A 714 -2.47 -3.75 23.98
C VAL A 714 -3.01 -5.12 24.41
N ASP A 715 -2.64 -6.19 23.70
CA ASP A 715 -2.97 -7.57 24.11
C ASP A 715 -2.34 -7.90 25.48
N ASP A 716 -1.06 -7.63 25.65
CA ASP A 716 -0.32 -7.89 26.90
C ASP A 716 -0.92 -7.11 28.08
N LEU A 717 -1.29 -5.84 27.85
CA LEU A 717 -1.95 -4.97 28.81
C LEU A 717 -3.32 -5.52 29.23
N SER A 718 -4.14 -5.96 28.27
CA SER A 718 -5.51 -6.43 28.51
C SER A 718 -5.54 -7.86 29.05
N ASN A 719 -5.02 -8.80 28.27
CA ASN A 719 -5.19 -10.24 28.47
C ASN A 719 -4.27 -10.82 29.54
N TRP A 720 -3.22 -10.10 29.93
CA TRP A 720 -2.34 -10.51 31.02
C TRP A 720 -2.37 -9.52 32.18
N TYR A 721 -1.88 -8.29 31.99
CA TYR A 721 -1.70 -7.34 33.10
C TYR A 721 -3.01 -7.00 33.81
N VAL A 722 -3.99 -6.46 33.09
CA VAL A 722 -5.30 -6.08 33.67
C VAL A 722 -6.00 -7.31 34.22
N ARG A 723 -6.09 -8.41 33.44
CA ARG A 723 -6.76 -9.64 33.87
C ARG A 723 -6.23 -10.16 35.21
N ARG A 724 -4.90 -10.24 35.36
CA ARG A 724 -4.22 -10.73 36.57
C ARG A 724 -4.26 -9.72 37.71
N SER A 725 -4.22 -8.43 37.39
CA SER A 725 -4.21 -7.35 38.38
C SER A 725 -5.61 -6.91 38.81
N ARG A 726 -6.71 -7.43 38.23
CA ARG A 726 -8.09 -7.07 38.63
C ARG A 726 -8.29 -7.00 40.16
N PRO A 727 -7.91 -8.02 40.97
CA PRO A 727 -8.05 -7.95 42.42
C PRO A 727 -7.38 -6.71 43.06
N ARG A 728 -6.32 -6.19 42.45
CA ARG A 728 -5.59 -5.03 42.94
C ARG A 728 -6.36 -3.71 42.75
N PHE A 729 -7.27 -3.65 41.78
CA PHE A 729 -8.12 -2.48 41.50
C PHE A 729 -9.43 -2.44 42.30
N TRP A 730 -9.85 -3.56 42.90
CA TRP A 730 -11.14 -3.60 43.63
C TRP A 730 -11.08 -4.18 45.04
N LYS A 731 -10.10 -5.04 45.38
CA LYS A 731 -9.95 -5.59 46.73
C LYS A 731 -9.03 -4.75 47.60
N SER A 732 -7.86 -4.42 47.06
CA SER A 732 -6.81 -3.70 47.79
C SER A 732 -6.73 -2.21 47.45
N SER A 733 -7.43 -1.76 46.40
CA SER A 733 -7.36 -0.39 45.88
C SER A 733 -5.92 0.11 45.78
N ASP A 734 -5.08 -0.68 45.11
CA ASP A 734 -3.63 -0.49 45.06
C ASP A 734 -3.29 0.74 44.20
N ALA A 735 -2.77 1.79 44.85
CA ALA A 735 -2.39 3.04 44.19
C ALA A 735 -1.27 2.84 43.15
N ALA A 736 -0.37 1.86 43.34
CA ALA A 736 0.71 1.58 42.39
C ALA A 736 0.18 0.92 41.10
N ALA A 737 -0.84 0.07 41.21
CA ALA A 737 -1.51 -0.53 40.05
C ALA A 737 -2.25 0.53 39.22
N HIS A 738 -2.94 1.46 39.89
CA HIS A 738 -3.58 2.61 39.24
C HIS A 738 -2.56 3.52 38.54
N ALA A 739 -1.47 3.88 39.22
CA ALA A 739 -0.41 4.69 38.63
C ALA A 739 0.23 4.01 37.40
N THR A 740 0.47 2.70 37.47
CA THR A 740 1.02 1.92 36.37
C THR A 740 0.08 1.90 35.16
N LEU A 741 -1.20 1.57 35.37
CA LEU A 741 -2.18 1.51 34.28
C LEU A 741 -2.43 2.88 33.67
N TYR A 742 -2.46 3.94 34.48
CA TYR A 742 -2.51 5.32 34.02
C TYR A 742 -1.31 5.68 33.13
N GLU A 743 -0.08 5.33 33.54
CA GLU A 743 1.12 5.56 32.74
C GLU A 743 1.06 4.79 31.41
N CYS A 744 0.63 3.54 31.43
CA CYS A 744 0.44 2.73 30.21
C CYS A 744 -0.56 3.38 29.25
N LEU A 745 -1.74 3.79 29.75
CA LEU A 745 -2.81 4.37 28.93
C LEU A 745 -2.43 5.74 28.36
N THR A 746 -1.78 6.60 29.14
CA THR A 746 -1.33 7.91 28.67
C THR A 746 -0.21 7.77 27.62
N THR A 747 0.79 6.93 27.89
CA THR A 747 1.93 6.72 26.98
C THR A 747 1.49 6.03 25.69
N ILE A 748 0.66 4.98 25.76
CA ILE A 748 0.19 4.29 24.55
C ILE A 748 -0.71 5.19 23.71
N SER A 749 -1.47 6.10 24.32
CA SER A 749 -2.25 7.09 23.57
C SER A 749 -1.34 8.03 22.78
N GLN A 750 -0.21 8.46 23.33
CA GLN A 750 0.76 9.26 22.58
C GLN A 750 1.39 8.47 21.43
N VAL A 751 1.76 7.21 21.66
CA VAL A 751 2.31 6.33 20.61
C VAL A 751 1.28 6.03 19.50
N LEU A 752 0.00 5.89 19.88
CA LEU A 752 -1.11 5.61 18.97
C LEU A 752 -1.53 6.85 18.15
N ALA A 753 -1.24 8.07 18.62
CA ALA A 753 -1.73 9.31 18.03
C ALA A 753 -1.46 9.50 16.52
N PRO A 754 -0.30 9.11 15.95
CA PRO A 754 -0.10 9.14 14.51
C PRO A 754 -0.95 8.13 13.72
N PHE A 755 -1.30 7.00 14.34
CA PHE A 755 -2.06 5.90 13.72
C PHE A 755 -3.56 6.17 13.77
N CYS A 756 -4.09 6.40 14.98
CA CYS A 756 -5.52 6.59 15.27
C CYS A 756 -5.70 7.92 16.02
N PRO A 757 -5.67 9.06 15.31
CA PRO A 757 -5.57 10.37 15.93
C PRO A 757 -6.80 10.76 16.77
N PHE A 758 -7.98 10.18 16.54
CA PHE A 758 -9.18 10.54 17.30
C PHE A 758 -9.29 9.76 18.61
N LEU A 759 -9.15 8.43 18.57
CA LEU A 759 -9.21 7.56 19.73
C LEU A 759 -8.08 7.87 20.72
N ALA A 760 -6.87 8.07 20.20
CA ALA A 760 -5.72 8.48 21.01
C ALA A 760 -5.99 9.79 21.75
N ASP A 761 -6.57 10.77 21.05
CA ASP A 761 -6.88 12.07 21.63
C ASP A 761 -8.02 11.98 22.66
N GLU A 762 -9.06 11.18 22.43
CA GLU A 762 -10.12 10.93 23.39
C GLU A 762 -9.60 10.33 24.71
N ILE A 763 -8.81 9.26 24.63
CA ILE A 763 -8.25 8.61 25.81
C ILE A 763 -7.33 9.59 26.56
N TYR A 764 -6.40 10.24 25.85
CA TYR A 764 -5.42 11.12 26.48
C TYR A 764 -6.04 12.36 27.15
N THR A 765 -6.99 13.02 26.48
CA THR A 765 -7.64 14.23 27.02
C THR A 765 -8.62 13.92 28.16
N THR A 766 -9.15 12.69 28.22
CA THR A 766 -9.96 12.27 29.37
C THR A 766 -9.09 11.98 30.59
N LEU A 767 -7.90 11.39 30.39
CA LEU A 767 -6.99 11.04 31.49
C LEU A 767 -6.17 12.21 32.00
N THR A 768 -5.90 13.21 31.16
CA THR A 768 -4.97 14.31 31.47
C THR A 768 -5.67 15.67 31.43
N THR A 769 -4.97 16.72 31.85
CA THR A 769 -5.42 18.11 31.70
C THR A 769 -5.00 18.74 30.36
N SER A 770 -4.39 17.96 29.46
CA SER A 770 -3.98 18.45 28.14
C SER A 770 -5.19 18.76 27.26
N GLN A 771 -5.05 19.77 26.40
CA GLN A 771 -6.07 20.10 25.40
C GLN A 771 -6.14 19.04 24.29
N SER A 772 -5.00 18.42 23.96
CA SER A 772 -4.92 17.35 22.95
C SER A 772 -3.62 16.55 23.12
N VAL A 773 -3.65 15.27 22.76
CA VAL A 773 -2.45 14.43 22.65
C VAL A 773 -1.47 14.97 21.59
N HIS A 774 -1.99 15.62 20.54
CA HIS A 774 -1.21 16.14 19.41
C HIS A 774 -0.42 17.41 19.75
N LEU A 775 -0.60 17.95 20.95
CA LEU A 775 0.19 19.07 21.50
C LEU A 775 1.31 18.60 22.43
N THR A 776 1.49 17.28 22.56
CA THR A 776 2.52 16.69 23.41
C THR A 776 3.75 16.28 22.60
N ASP A 777 4.87 16.11 23.29
CA ASP A 777 6.05 15.48 22.71
C ASP A 777 5.87 13.95 22.65
N TRP A 778 6.51 13.33 21.67
CA TRP A 778 6.59 11.88 21.53
C TRP A 778 7.24 11.28 22.79
N PRO A 779 6.68 10.21 23.37
CA PRO A 779 7.22 9.66 24.61
C PRO A 779 8.63 9.10 24.39
N VAL A 780 9.45 9.18 25.44
CA VAL A 780 10.81 8.65 25.45
C VAL A 780 10.85 7.45 26.39
N ALA A 781 11.44 6.34 25.93
CA ALA A 781 11.65 5.16 26.77
C ALA A 781 12.48 5.53 28.01
N LYS A 782 12.03 5.12 29.20
CA LYS A 782 12.65 5.51 30.49
C LYS A 782 13.82 4.61 30.89
N GLY A 783 14.22 3.67 30.03
CA GLY A 783 15.32 2.74 30.29
C GLY A 783 14.97 1.64 31.30
N ARG A 784 13.69 1.32 31.47
CA ARG A 784 13.18 0.27 32.37
C ARG A 784 13.07 -1.10 31.70
N HIS A 785 13.40 -1.20 30.41
CA HIS A 785 13.35 -2.48 29.71
C HIS A 785 14.27 -3.50 30.39
N ASP A 786 13.68 -4.60 30.83
CA ASP A 786 14.33 -5.73 31.48
C ASP A 786 14.07 -6.99 30.65
N ALA A 787 15.05 -7.32 29.79
CA ALA A 787 14.97 -8.47 28.90
C ALA A 787 14.86 -9.80 29.65
N SER A 788 15.45 -9.91 30.85
CA SER A 788 15.35 -11.11 31.69
C SER A 788 13.93 -11.27 32.22
N LEU A 789 13.32 -10.20 32.71
CA LEU A 789 11.93 -10.22 33.17
C LEU A 789 10.95 -10.51 32.03
N ALA A 790 11.19 -9.97 30.84
CA ALA A 790 10.40 -10.26 29.65
C ALA A 790 10.46 -11.76 29.29
N GLU A 791 11.68 -12.33 29.22
CA GLU A 791 11.89 -13.77 28.95
C GLU A 791 11.19 -14.66 30.00
N GLN A 792 11.33 -14.32 31.28
CA GLN A 792 10.66 -15.03 32.36
C GLN A 792 9.13 -14.97 32.26
N MET A 793 8.57 -13.82 31.88
CA MET A 793 7.12 -13.67 31.73
C MET A 793 6.58 -14.42 30.50
N ASP A 794 7.32 -14.43 29.40
CA ASP A 794 6.96 -15.22 28.21
C ASP A 794 6.98 -16.73 28.54
N ALA A 795 8.01 -17.18 29.27
CA ALA A 795 8.06 -18.55 29.81
C ALA A 795 6.84 -18.85 30.70
N ALA A 796 6.49 -17.94 31.61
CA ALA A 796 5.33 -18.09 32.50
C ALA A 796 4.01 -18.19 31.72
N ARG A 797 3.81 -17.34 30.70
CA ARG A 797 2.60 -17.37 29.86
C ARG A 797 2.49 -18.66 29.06
N ARG A 798 3.60 -19.17 28.51
CA ARG A 798 3.65 -20.46 27.82
C ARG A 798 3.29 -21.61 28.75
N LEU A 799 3.92 -21.67 29.93
CA LEU A 799 3.64 -22.69 30.96
C LEU A 799 2.17 -22.63 31.43
N VAL A 800 1.63 -21.43 31.65
CA VAL A 800 0.22 -21.26 32.00
C VAL A 800 -0.69 -21.78 30.89
N SER A 801 -0.38 -21.47 29.63
CA SER A 801 -1.15 -21.94 28.48
C SER A 801 -1.19 -23.47 28.43
N LEU A 802 -0.02 -24.12 28.55
CA LEU A 802 0.10 -25.58 28.58
C LEU A 802 -0.66 -26.21 29.75
N GLY A 803 -0.50 -25.65 30.96
CA GLY A 803 -1.22 -26.14 32.14
C GLY A 803 -2.74 -25.95 32.02
N ARG A 804 -3.21 -24.86 31.41
CA ARG A 804 -4.65 -24.67 31.14
C ARG A 804 -5.19 -25.67 30.13
N SER A 805 -4.41 -25.97 29.08
CA SER A 805 -4.74 -27.03 28.12
C SER A 805 -4.82 -28.38 28.83
N ALA A 806 -3.80 -28.73 29.64
CA ALA A 806 -3.79 -29.98 30.42
C ALA A 806 -5.00 -30.09 31.33
N ARG A 807 -5.37 -28.99 32.00
CA ARG A 807 -6.54 -28.93 32.86
C ARG A 807 -7.85 -29.13 32.09
N THR A 808 -7.95 -28.55 30.90
CA THR A 808 -9.12 -28.65 30.02
C THR A 808 -9.29 -30.07 29.49
N ASP A 809 -8.20 -30.70 29.04
CA ASP A 809 -8.19 -32.09 28.56
C ASP A 809 -8.59 -33.07 29.67
N ALA A 810 -8.12 -32.82 30.89
CA ALA A 810 -8.50 -33.58 32.08
C ALA A 810 -9.91 -33.25 32.61
N LYS A 811 -10.63 -32.31 31.98
CA LYS A 811 -11.96 -31.81 32.42
C LYS A 811 -11.97 -31.32 33.87
N MET A 812 -10.84 -30.83 34.36
CA MET A 812 -10.73 -30.27 35.69
C MET A 812 -11.18 -28.81 35.71
N LYS A 813 -12.03 -28.44 36.67
CA LYS A 813 -12.47 -27.06 36.84
C LYS A 813 -11.29 -26.17 37.21
N VAL A 814 -11.17 -24.98 36.62
CA VAL A 814 -10.11 -24.01 36.96
C VAL A 814 -10.16 -23.58 38.45
N ARG A 815 -11.36 -23.47 39.04
CA ARG A 815 -11.53 -23.08 40.44
C ARG A 815 -11.11 -24.15 41.44
N GLN A 816 -11.09 -25.43 41.05
CA GLN A 816 -10.62 -26.52 41.89
C GLN A 816 -9.09 -26.40 42.09
N PRO A 817 -8.59 -26.06 43.28
CA PRO A 817 -7.14 -26.05 43.51
C PRO A 817 -6.58 -27.46 43.36
N LEU A 818 -5.37 -27.56 42.80
CA LEU A 818 -4.60 -28.80 42.68
C LEU A 818 -3.36 -28.72 43.58
N SER A 819 -2.84 -29.88 43.96
CA SER A 819 -1.68 -29.98 44.86
C SER A 819 -0.43 -29.37 44.24
N ARG A 820 -0.13 -29.72 42.98
CA ARG A 820 1.08 -29.26 42.29
C ARG A 820 0.97 -29.28 40.77
N ALA A 821 1.87 -28.54 40.13
CA ALA A 821 2.21 -28.70 38.72
C ALA A 821 3.71 -28.98 38.57
N LEU A 822 4.05 -29.90 37.68
CA LEU A 822 5.41 -30.21 37.29
C LEU A 822 5.71 -29.52 35.96
N LEU A 823 6.80 -28.76 35.92
CA LEU A 823 7.14 -27.88 34.81
C LEU A 823 8.45 -28.34 34.15
N LEU A 824 8.41 -28.59 32.86
CA LEU A 824 9.59 -28.77 32.02
C LEU A 824 9.74 -27.55 31.11
N HIS A 825 10.87 -26.86 31.22
CA HIS A 825 11.19 -25.70 30.39
C HIS A 825 12.70 -25.59 30.14
N GLY A 826 13.07 -24.96 29.02
CA GLY A 826 14.42 -24.93 28.45
C GLY A 826 15.46 -24.06 29.17
N GLY A 827 15.42 -23.95 30.50
CA GLY A 827 16.50 -23.36 31.29
C GLY A 827 16.32 -21.91 31.76
N THR A 828 15.31 -21.17 31.30
CA THR A 828 14.98 -19.83 31.83
C THR A 828 14.80 -19.89 33.35
N ASN A 829 15.54 -19.07 34.10
CA ASN A 829 15.42 -19.06 35.56
C ASN A 829 14.20 -18.23 35.96
N LEU A 830 13.19 -18.87 36.55
CA LEU A 830 11.97 -18.20 36.99
C LEU A 830 12.16 -17.68 38.42
N ASP A 831 12.10 -16.36 38.59
CA ASP A 831 12.12 -15.76 39.90
C ASP A 831 10.87 -16.13 40.71
N GLN A 832 10.99 -16.12 42.03
CA GLN A 832 9.90 -16.51 42.96
C GLN A 832 8.60 -15.74 42.71
N ALA A 833 8.69 -14.48 42.30
CA ALA A 833 7.51 -13.67 41.97
C ALA A 833 6.79 -14.15 40.69
N ILE A 834 7.54 -14.63 39.69
CA ILE A 834 6.99 -15.20 38.45
C ILE A 834 6.39 -16.57 38.73
N GLU A 835 7.06 -17.40 39.54
CA GLU A 835 6.49 -18.67 39.99
C GLU A 835 5.16 -18.48 40.72
N ALA A 836 5.04 -17.42 41.55
CA ALA A 836 3.80 -17.09 42.22
C ALA A 836 2.67 -16.74 41.22
N GLU A 837 3.00 -16.03 40.14
CA GLU A 837 2.03 -15.76 39.06
C GLU A 837 1.55 -17.06 38.39
N ILE A 838 2.48 -17.97 38.05
CA ILE A 838 2.15 -19.27 37.45
C ILE A 838 1.29 -20.10 38.41
N LYS A 839 1.66 -20.19 39.70
CA LYS A 839 0.90 -20.93 40.73
C LYS A 839 -0.53 -20.45 40.82
N ALA A 840 -0.71 -19.13 40.95
CA ALA A 840 -2.02 -18.53 41.08
C ALA A 840 -2.86 -18.71 39.81
N GLU A 841 -2.25 -18.63 38.63
CA GLU A 841 -2.96 -18.74 37.36
C GLU A 841 -3.34 -20.18 36.98
N LEU A 842 -2.49 -21.14 37.31
CA LEU A 842 -2.77 -22.57 37.19
C LEU A 842 -3.60 -23.11 38.36
N ASN A 843 -3.81 -22.31 39.41
CA ASN A 843 -4.48 -22.68 40.65
C ASN A 843 -3.92 -23.98 41.26
N VAL A 844 -2.62 -23.96 41.53
CA VAL A 844 -1.86 -25.07 42.14
C VAL A 844 -1.14 -24.58 43.41
N LYS A 845 -0.94 -25.46 44.39
CA LYS A 845 -0.23 -25.07 45.63
C LYS A 845 1.28 -25.01 45.43
N ASN A 846 1.84 -25.96 44.69
CA ASN A 846 3.28 -26.05 44.44
C ASN A 846 3.63 -26.14 42.95
N LEU A 847 4.85 -25.70 42.62
CA LEU A 847 5.48 -25.92 41.33
C LEU A 847 6.75 -26.71 41.58
N GLU A 848 6.99 -27.71 40.76
CA GLU A 848 8.23 -28.48 40.78
C GLU A 848 8.83 -28.47 39.37
N ARG A 849 10.13 -28.19 39.28
CA ARG A 849 10.85 -28.24 38.02
C ARG A 849 11.27 -29.67 37.69
N LEU A 850 11.13 -30.04 36.43
CA LEU A 850 11.62 -31.30 35.88
C LEU A 850 12.80 -31.06 34.95
N ASP A 851 13.74 -32.01 34.97
CA ASP A 851 14.86 -32.05 34.03
C ASP A 851 14.51 -32.92 32.79
N SER A 852 13.56 -33.86 32.91
CA SER A 852 13.10 -34.71 31.81
C SER A 852 11.69 -35.28 32.06
N LEU A 853 11.04 -35.75 31.00
CA LEU A 853 9.73 -36.44 31.06
C LEU A 853 9.83 -37.95 31.36
N SER A 854 11.04 -38.51 31.47
CA SER A 854 11.25 -39.96 31.51
C SER A 854 10.65 -40.66 32.73
N GLY A 855 10.25 -39.91 33.77
CA GLY A 855 9.55 -40.42 34.96
C GLY A 855 8.05 -40.12 35.02
N LEU A 856 7.48 -39.44 34.02
CA LEU A 856 6.05 -39.06 33.97
C LEU A 856 5.21 -39.94 33.02
N MET A 857 5.86 -40.85 32.30
CA MET A 857 5.23 -41.77 31.36
C MET A 857 5.21 -43.17 31.97
N GLY A 858 4.04 -43.80 31.99
CA GLY A 858 3.94 -45.24 32.13
C GLY A 858 4.38 -45.90 30.84
N TRP A 859 4.91 -47.12 30.91
CA TRP A 859 5.29 -47.88 29.73
C TRP A 859 4.49 -49.18 29.71
N THR A 860 4.00 -49.58 28.55
CA THR A 860 3.44 -50.89 28.29
C THR A 860 4.23 -51.56 27.19
N VAL A 861 4.71 -52.77 27.45
CA VAL A 861 5.44 -53.56 26.47
C VAL A 861 4.47 -54.59 25.92
N ILE A 862 4.26 -54.62 24.61
CA ILE A 862 3.37 -55.59 23.97
C ILE A 862 4.15 -56.52 23.04
N PRO A 863 3.71 -57.78 22.85
CA PRO A 863 4.44 -58.72 22.00
C PRO A 863 4.27 -58.39 20.51
N ASN A 864 5.35 -58.49 19.75
CA ASN A 864 5.31 -58.45 18.28
C ASN A 864 4.80 -59.79 17.75
N PHE A 865 3.48 -59.91 17.59
CA PHE A 865 2.84 -61.16 17.15
C PHE A 865 3.36 -61.69 15.81
N ARG A 866 3.89 -60.83 14.93
CA ARG A 866 4.44 -61.25 13.63
C ARG A 866 5.71 -62.08 13.79
N LEU A 867 6.55 -61.76 14.77
CA LEU A 867 7.81 -62.46 15.04
C LEU A 867 7.63 -63.57 16.08
N LEU A 868 6.88 -63.29 17.15
CA LEU A 868 6.68 -64.23 18.25
C LEU A 868 5.61 -65.29 17.95
N GLY A 869 4.63 -65.01 17.09
CA GLY A 869 3.60 -65.96 16.71
C GLY A 869 4.16 -67.25 16.09
N PRO A 870 5.00 -67.17 15.04
CA PRO A 870 5.66 -68.34 14.45
C PRO A 870 6.65 -69.04 15.41
N ARG A 871 7.30 -68.30 16.32
CA ARG A 871 8.32 -68.85 17.24
C ARG A 871 7.70 -69.57 18.44
N LEU A 872 6.64 -69.03 19.02
CA LEU A 872 6.07 -69.49 20.29
C LEU A 872 4.70 -70.15 20.16
N GLY A 873 4.02 -70.02 19.01
CA GLY A 873 2.72 -70.63 18.75
C GLY A 873 1.66 -70.21 19.80
N PRO A 874 0.91 -71.16 20.40
CA PRO A 874 -0.13 -70.85 21.40
C PRO A 874 0.39 -70.12 22.64
N ARG A 875 1.69 -70.29 22.99
CA ARG A 875 2.32 -69.65 24.15
C ARG A 875 2.48 -68.14 23.99
N VAL A 876 2.32 -67.58 22.79
CA VAL A 876 2.39 -66.11 22.61
C VAL A 876 1.29 -65.37 23.39
N ASN A 877 0.15 -66.03 23.64
CA ASN A 877 -0.92 -65.47 24.46
C ASN A 877 -0.57 -65.45 25.96
N GLU A 878 0.23 -66.40 26.43
CA GLU A 878 0.80 -66.41 27.79
C GLU A 878 1.79 -65.26 27.97
N ILE A 879 2.67 -65.05 26.98
CA ILE A 879 3.59 -63.90 26.93
C ILE A 879 2.82 -62.57 26.90
N LYS A 880 1.76 -62.47 26.09
CA LYS A 880 0.90 -61.28 26.05
C LYS A 880 0.29 -60.96 27.41
N ALA A 881 -0.25 -61.97 28.10
CA ALA A 881 -0.87 -61.78 29.41
C ALA A 881 0.19 -61.39 30.47
N ALA A 882 1.35 -62.04 30.46
CA ALA A 882 2.44 -61.72 31.37
C ALA A 882 2.99 -60.31 31.15
N LEU A 883 3.16 -59.89 29.88
CA LEU A 883 3.56 -58.54 29.53
C LEU A 883 2.55 -57.46 29.96
N ALA A 884 1.26 -57.77 29.92
CA ALA A 884 0.21 -56.85 30.34
C ALA A 884 0.09 -56.69 31.87
N ASP A 885 0.50 -57.71 32.64
CA ASP A 885 0.44 -57.72 34.12
C ASP A 885 1.76 -57.24 34.77
N ALA A 886 2.83 -57.10 33.97
CA ALA A 886 4.14 -56.66 34.43
C ALA A 886 4.27 -55.13 34.48
N ASP A 887 5.18 -54.65 35.32
CA ASP A 887 5.60 -53.24 35.33
C ASP A 887 6.36 -52.92 34.05
N GLY A 888 5.67 -52.30 33.09
CA GLY A 888 6.27 -52.00 31.80
C GLY A 888 7.38 -50.95 31.87
N SER A 889 7.48 -50.13 32.92
CA SER A 889 8.63 -49.23 33.13
C SER A 889 9.88 -50.02 33.47
N ALA A 890 9.76 -51.04 34.33
CA ALA A 890 10.85 -51.95 34.65
C ALA A 890 11.28 -52.77 33.41
N LEU A 891 10.32 -53.21 32.60
CA LEU A 891 10.61 -53.91 31.34
C LEU A 891 11.29 -53.01 30.31
N GLN A 892 10.85 -51.76 30.16
CA GLN A 892 11.48 -50.80 29.26
C GLN A 892 12.93 -50.52 29.67
N ALA A 893 13.18 -50.34 30.98
CA ALA A 893 14.52 -50.13 31.50
C ALA A 893 15.42 -51.36 31.26
N GLN A 894 14.90 -52.56 31.52
CA GLN A 894 15.61 -53.82 31.26
C GLN A 894 15.93 -53.99 29.76
N LEU A 895 15.00 -53.64 28.87
CA LEU A 895 15.20 -53.68 27.43
C LEU A 895 16.28 -52.70 26.97
N ALA A 896 16.29 -51.48 27.51
CA ALA A 896 17.27 -50.44 27.19
C ALA A 896 18.69 -50.79 27.69
N GLU A 897 18.79 -51.39 28.88
CA GLU A 897 20.07 -51.78 29.48
C GLU A 897 20.66 -53.04 28.84
N ASN A 898 19.82 -54.05 28.61
CA ASN A 898 20.28 -55.40 28.26
C ASN A 898 20.04 -55.78 26.79
N GLY A 899 19.17 -55.05 26.07
CA GLY A 899 18.71 -55.36 24.72
C GLY A 899 17.60 -56.41 24.63
N TRP A 900 17.13 -56.92 25.77
CA TRP A 900 16.09 -57.94 25.89
C TRP A 900 15.42 -57.86 27.27
N ILE A 901 14.22 -58.45 27.37
CA ILE A 901 13.50 -58.66 28.62
C ILE A 901 13.27 -60.16 28.85
N GLU A 902 13.11 -60.57 30.11
CA GLU A 902 12.71 -61.93 30.47
C GLU A 902 11.32 -61.91 31.06
N ILE A 903 10.40 -62.65 30.44
CA ILE A 903 9.03 -62.71 30.92
C ILE A 903 8.43 -64.09 30.68
N ALA A 904 7.76 -64.63 31.71
CA ALA A 904 7.19 -65.98 31.69
C ALA A 904 8.16 -67.08 31.16
N GLY A 905 9.45 -66.97 31.51
CA GLY A 905 10.51 -67.92 31.15
C GLY A 905 11.02 -67.81 29.71
N GLU A 906 10.64 -66.77 28.96
CA GLU A 906 11.14 -66.49 27.62
C GLU A 906 11.94 -65.18 27.60
N ARG A 907 13.02 -65.17 26.80
CA ARG A 907 13.82 -63.97 26.53
C ARG A 907 13.35 -63.35 25.22
N LEU A 908 12.91 -62.10 25.29
CA LEU A 908 12.37 -61.34 24.16
C LEU A 908 13.29 -60.16 23.85
N THR A 909 13.74 -60.06 22.61
CA THR A 909 14.60 -58.96 22.13
C THR A 909 13.79 -57.71 21.77
N ALA A 910 14.47 -56.58 21.58
CA ALA A 910 13.82 -55.31 21.18
C ALA A 910 13.05 -55.37 19.86
N GLU A 911 13.34 -56.33 18.97
CA GLU A 911 12.57 -56.53 17.73
C GLU A 911 11.27 -57.31 17.97
N GLU A 912 11.26 -58.16 18.99
CA GLU A 912 10.18 -59.09 19.33
C GLU A 912 9.10 -58.48 20.22
N VAL A 913 9.32 -57.28 20.74
CA VAL A 913 8.35 -56.52 21.53
C VAL A 913 8.24 -55.10 21.01
N GLU A 914 7.06 -54.50 21.19
CA GLU A 914 6.81 -53.09 20.90
C GLU A 914 6.59 -52.38 22.23
N VAL A 915 7.39 -51.36 22.51
CA VAL A 915 7.25 -50.54 23.72
C VAL A 915 6.35 -49.35 23.39
N ARG A 916 5.26 -49.20 24.14
CA ARG A 916 4.32 -48.09 24.05
C ARG A 916 4.41 -47.26 25.33
N ALA A 917 4.34 -45.95 25.18
CA ALA A 917 4.24 -45.05 26.31
C ALA A 917 2.76 -44.74 26.57
N GLU A 918 2.33 -44.85 27.83
CA GLU A 918 1.00 -44.51 28.32
C GLU A 918 1.09 -43.37 29.33
N LYS A 919 0.13 -42.45 29.33
CA LYS A 919 0.10 -41.34 30.28
C LYS A 919 -0.21 -41.89 31.69
N HIS A 920 0.53 -41.45 32.71
CA HIS A 920 0.22 -41.80 34.11
C HIS A 920 -1.22 -41.37 34.44
N ALA A 921 -2.05 -42.27 35.00
CA ALA A 921 -3.49 -42.04 35.14
C ALA A 921 -3.85 -40.80 35.99
N ASP A 922 -2.97 -40.43 36.93
CA ASP A 922 -3.18 -39.35 37.90
C ASP A 922 -2.56 -38.00 37.50
N LEU A 923 -1.87 -37.92 36.36
CA LEU A 923 -1.24 -36.69 35.86
C LEU A 923 -1.79 -36.26 34.50
N ALA A 924 -2.24 -35.01 34.40
CA ALA A 924 -2.60 -34.42 33.12
C ALA A 924 -1.39 -33.74 32.49
N LEU A 925 -0.81 -34.36 31.45
CA LEU A 925 0.38 -33.87 30.75
C LEU A 925 0.04 -33.32 29.35
N VAL A 926 0.47 -32.08 29.12
CA VAL A 926 0.54 -31.44 27.80
C VAL A 926 1.98 -31.00 27.53
N GLU A 927 2.44 -31.27 26.32
CA GLU A 927 3.78 -30.97 25.83
C GLU A 927 3.68 -30.18 24.52
N ASP A 928 4.59 -29.22 24.34
CA ASP A 928 4.74 -28.44 23.11
C ASP A 928 6.20 -27.98 22.95
N ASP A 929 6.87 -28.46 21.90
CA ASP A 929 8.21 -28.01 21.47
C ASP A 929 9.24 -27.95 22.62
N GLY A 930 9.37 -29.07 23.35
CA GLY A 930 10.33 -29.22 24.46
C GLY A 930 9.90 -28.60 25.79
N TRP A 931 8.72 -27.97 25.85
CA TRP A 931 8.08 -27.51 27.08
C TRP A 931 6.98 -28.46 27.48
N ALA A 932 6.80 -28.68 28.77
CA ALA A 932 5.69 -29.49 29.26
C ALA A 932 5.17 -29.04 30.61
N VAL A 933 3.88 -29.25 30.83
CA VAL A 933 3.24 -29.09 32.14
C VAL A 933 2.45 -30.34 32.46
N ALA A 934 2.76 -30.95 33.60
CA ALA A 934 1.97 -32.03 34.20
C ALA A 934 1.21 -31.49 35.42
N LEU A 935 -0.11 -31.61 35.43
CA LEU A 935 -0.94 -31.28 36.60
C LEU A 935 -1.25 -32.53 37.41
N ASP A 936 -1.07 -32.44 38.71
CA ASP A 936 -1.43 -33.50 39.65
C ASP A 936 -2.93 -33.43 39.96
N LEU A 937 -3.66 -34.47 39.56
CA LEU A 937 -5.12 -34.52 39.65
C LEU A 937 -5.62 -35.10 40.98
N GLU A 938 -4.73 -35.54 41.87
CA GLU A 938 -5.11 -36.13 43.15
C GLU A 938 -5.71 -35.06 44.08
N LEU A 939 -6.96 -35.27 44.51
CA LEU A 939 -7.70 -34.36 45.37
C LEU A 939 -7.89 -34.95 46.77
N ASN A 940 -7.26 -34.33 47.76
CA ASN A 940 -7.57 -34.55 49.18
C ASN A 940 -8.82 -33.75 49.63
N ASP A 941 -9.33 -34.04 50.82
CA ASP A 941 -10.57 -33.42 51.32
C ASP A 941 -10.46 -31.90 51.50
N GLU A 942 -9.28 -31.38 51.84
CA GLU A 942 -9.02 -29.94 51.98
C GLU A 942 -9.13 -29.22 50.62
N LEU A 943 -8.49 -29.76 49.57
CA LEU A 943 -8.57 -29.19 48.22
C LEU A 943 -10.00 -29.23 47.69
N ARG A 944 -10.77 -30.29 47.97
CA ARG A 944 -12.19 -30.38 47.60
C ARG A 944 -13.01 -29.29 48.30
N ALA A 945 -12.85 -29.13 49.61
CA ALA A 945 -13.54 -28.11 50.39
C ALA A 945 -13.24 -26.69 49.87
N GLU A 946 -11.98 -26.39 49.58
CA GLU A 946 -11.59 -25.10 49.01
C GLU A 946 -12.16 -24.87 47.60
N GLY A 947 -12.21 -25.91 46.77
CA GLY A 947 -12.85 -25.88 45.46
C GLY A 947 -14.33 -25.51 45.56
N THR A 948 -15.06 -26.19 46.45
CA THR A 948 -16.48 -25.92 46.73
C THR A 948 -16.69 -24.49 47.23
N ALA A 949 -15.84 -23.99 48.13
CA ALA A 949 -15.92 -22.62 48.62
C ALA A 949 -15.76 -21.58 47.49
N ARG A 950 -14.86 -21.82 46.53
CA ARG A 950 -14.66 -20.94 45.37
C ARG A 950 -15.80 -20.99 44.36
N GLU A 951 -16.44 -22.14 44.18
CA GLU A 951 -17.66 -22.23 43.36
C GLU A 951 -18.84 -21.50 44.04
N LEU A 952 -18.96 -21.59 45.36
CA LEU A 952 -19.95 -20.79 46.12
C LEU A 952 -19.73 -19.29 45.95
N VAL A 953 -18.49 -18.81 46.07
CA VAL A 953 -18.15 -17.40 45.82
C VAL A 953 -18.58 -16.95 44.43
N ARG A 954 -18.33 -17.76 43.38
CA ARG A 954 -18.80 -17.44 42.04
C ARG A 954 -20.32 -17.35 41.99
N ALA A 955 -21.03 -18.38 42.45
CA ALA A 955 -22.48 -18.44 42.38
C ALA A 955 -23.13 -17.26 43.10
N LEU A 956 -22.58 -16.84 44.24
CA LEU A 956 -23.02 -15.65 44.99
C LEU A 956 -22.73 -14.35 44.22
N ASN A 957 -21.57 -14.21 43.58
CA ASN A 957 -21.26 -13.03 42.76
C ASN A 957 -22.12 -12.96 41.47
N ASP A 958 -22.41 -14.09 40.82
CA ASP A 958 -23.35 -14.17 39.69
C ASP A 958 -24.77 -13.77 40.14
N ALA A 959 -25.18 -14.20 41.34
CA ALA A 959 -26.45 -13.82 41.94
C ALA A 959 -26.51 -12.33 42.30
N ARG A 960 -25.42 -11.73 42.80
CA ARG A 960 -25.31 -10.27 43.02
C ARG A 960 -25.55 -9.50 41.73
N LYS A 961 -24.87 -9.89 40.65
CA LYS A 961 -25.03 -9.26 39.33
C LYS A 961 -26.46 -9.40 38.81
N SER A 962 -27.04 -10.59 38.93
CA SER A 962 -28.43 -10.87 38.49
C SER A 962 -29.47 -10.11 39.33
N ALA A 963 -29.13 -9.75 40.57
CA ALA A 963 -29.94 -8.93 41.45
C ALA A 963 -29.91 -7.43 41.11
N GLY A 964 -29.10 -7.01 40.13
CA GLY A 964 -28.88 -5.60 39.80
C GLY A 964 -28.09 -4.84 40.87
N LEU A 965 -27.32 -5.54 41.71
CA LEU A 965 -26.43 -4.91 42.67
C LEU A 965 -25.19 -4.37 41.96
N GLU A 966 -24.75 -3.18 42.35
CA GLU A 966 -23.54 -2.57 41.84
C GLU A 966 -22.30 -3.33 42.36
N ILE A 967 -21.18 -3.23 41.64
CA ILE A 967 -19.94 -3.95 41.97
C ILE A 967 -19.49 -3.63 43.41
N ALA A 968 -19.69 -2.40 43.88
CA ALA A 968 -19.26 -1.93 45.20
C ALA A 968 -20.24 -2.27 46.35
N ASP A 969 -21.46 -2.72 46.07
CA ASP A 969 -22.51 -2.89 47.08
C ASP A 969 -22.11 -3.90 48.17
N ARG A 970 -22.33 -3.55 49.44
CA ARG A 970 -22.17 -4.47 50.56
C ARG A 970 -23.47 -5.25 50.77
N ILE A 971 -23.35 -6.52 51.16
CA ILE A 971 -24.52 -7.41 51.30
C ILE A 971 -24.57 -8.15 52.63
N ALA A 972 -25.77 -8.48 53.09
CA ALA A 972 -26.00 -9.55 54.05
C ALA A 972 -26.52 -10.78 53.30
N VAL A 973 -25.98 -11.95 53.62
CA VAL A 973 -26.29 -13.20 52.91
C VAL A 973 -26.94 -14.19 53.88
N THR A 974 -28.12 -14.70 53.51
CA THR A 974 -28.73 -15.86 54.16
C THR A 974 -28.60 -17.05 53.22
N ILE A 975 -28.15 -18.21 53.71
CA ILE A 975 -27.92 -19.42 52.90
C ILE A 975 -28.55 -20.63 53.59
N ASP A 976 -29.33 -21.41 52.85
CA ASP A 976 -29.78 -22.75 53.25
C ASP A 976 -28.83 -23.79 52.64
N ALA A 977 -28.05 -24.46 53.50
CA ALA A 977 -26.99 -25.38 53.10
C ALA A 977 -27.07 -26.67 53.93
N ASP A 978 -26.77 -27.81 53.28
CA ASP A 978 -26.60 -29.09 53.97
C ASP A 978 -25.39 -29.11 54.90
N GLU A 979 -25.24 -30.15 55.72
CA GLU A 979 -24.18 -30.23 56.73
C GLU A 979 -22.77 -30.19 56.10
N THR A 980 -22.61 -30.75 54.91
CA THR A 980 -21.32 -30.77 54.19
C THR A 980 -20.94 -29.37 53.71
N LEU A 981 -21.86 -28.65 53.05
CA LEU A 981 -21.63 -27.29 52.58
C LEU A 981 -21.55 -26.28 53.73
N ARG A 982 -22.31 -26.50 54.81
CA ARG A 982 -22.21 -25.71 56.05
C ARG A 982 -20.80 -25.76 56.63
N SER A 983 -20.22 -26.96 56.72
CA SER A 983 -18.84 -27.13 57.19
C SER A 983 -17.81 -26.42 56.30
N VAL A 984 -17.99 -26.46 54.97
CA VAL A 984 -17.16 -25.71 54.01
C VAL A 984 -17.30 -24.19 54.21
N ILE A 985 -18.53 -23.69 54.34
CA ILE A 985 -18.81 -22.27 54.56
C ILE A 985 -18.19 -21.79 55.86
N GLU A 986 -18.29 -22.57 56.94
CA GLU A 986 -17.69 -22.21 58.23
C GLU A 986 -16.16 -22.21 58.17
N THR A 987 -15.56 -23.21 57.52
CA THR A 987 -14.10 -23.33 57.36
C THR A 987 -13.52 -22.18 56.53
N HIS A 988 -14.22 -21.75 55.48
CA HIS A 988 -13.77 -20.69 54.56
C HIS A 988 -14.55 -19.38 54.73
N ARG A 989 -15.18 -19.16 55.89
CA ARG A 989 -16.12 -18.05 56.12
C ARG A 989 -15.53 -16.69 55.80
N GLU A 990 -14.31 -16.43 56.28
CA GLU A 990 -13.63 -15.15 56.08
C GLU A 990 -13.35 -14.88 54.60
N THR A 991 -12.83 -15.89 53.89
CA THR A 991 -12.57 -15.82 52.45
C THR A 991 -13.86 -15.56 51.68
N ILE A 992 -14.91 -16.36 51.92
CA ILE A 992 -16.19 -16.22 51.21
C ILE A 992 -16.77 -14.82 51.46
N THR A 993 -16.81 -14.38 52.71
CA THR A 993 -17.35 -13.07 53.10
C THR A 993 -16.62 -11.93 52.40
N THR A 994 -15.29 -12.00 52.34
CA THR A 994 -14.45 -10.99 51.69
C THR A 994 -14.65 -10.96 50.18
N GLU A 995 -14.65 -12.12 49.53
CA GLU A 995 -14.74 -12.24 48.06
C GLU A 995 -16.09 -11.80 47.48
N ILE A 996 -17.16 -11.82 48.29
CA ILE A 996 -18.52 -11.40 47.87
C ILE A 996 -18.93 -10.07 48.50
N LEU A 997 -18.02 -9.37 49.19
CA LEU A 997 -18.29 -8.11 49.89
C LEU A 997 -19.47 -8.20 50.89
N ALA A 998 -19.59 -9.34 51.58
CA ALA A 998 -20.62 -9.54 52.60
C ALA A 998 -20.22 -8.93 53.95
N ARG A 999 -21.20 -8.44 54.70
CA ARG A 999 -21.08 -8.04 56.11
C ARG A 999 -21.39 -9.20 57.06
N SER A 1000 -22.27 -10.12 56.64
CA SER A 1000 -22.66 -11.29 57.40
C SER A 1000 -23.10 -12.44 56.48
N ILE A 1001 -22.90 -13.68 56.96
CA ILE A 1001 -23.43 -14.90 56.36
C ILE A 1001 -24.17 -15.68 57.46
N GLU A 1002 -25.49 -15.80 57.32
CA GLU A 1002 -26.37 -16.50 58.26
C GLU A 1002 -27.00 -17.74 57.60
N PHE A 1003 -27.29 -18.77 58.40
CA PHE A 1003 -27.95 -19.98 57.90
C PHE A 1003 -29.47 -19.90 58.07
N GLY A 1004 -30.23 -20.07 56.98
CA GLY A 1004 -31.68 -20.00 56.98
C GLY A 1004 -32.26 -20.09 55.57
N ASN A 1005 -33.60 -20.18 55.47
CA ASN A 1005 -34.28 -20.31 54.18
C ASN A 1005 -34.07 -19.07 53.31
N GLY A 1006 -33.70 -19.28 52.04
CA GLY A 1006 -33.51 -18.24 51.04
C GLY A 1006 -34.77 -17.88 50.24
N ASP A 1007 -34.76 -16.71 49.60
CA ASP A 1007 -35.81 -16.25 48.67
C ASP A 1007 -35.50 -16.54 47.19
N ARG A 1008 -34.29 -17.02 46.89
CA ARG A 1008 -33.78 -17.35 45.55
C ARG A 1008 -33.03 -18.67 45.57
N THR A 1009 -32.83 -19.28 44.40
CA THR A 1009 -32.08 -20.54 44.26
C THR A 1009 -30.84 -20.31 43.42
N ILE A 1010 -29.70 -20.84 43.88
CA ILE A 1010 -28.46 -20.94 43.10
C ILE A 1010 -28.01 -22.40 43.05
N GLU A 1011 -27.16 -22.72 42.07
CA GLU A 1011 -26.66 -24.08 41.85
C GLU A 1011 -25.15 -24.14 42.07
N ILE A 1012 -24.69 -25.14 42.82
CA ILE A 1012 -23.27 -25.45 43.03
C ILE A 1012 -23.07 -26.93 42.77
N ASP A 1013 -22.23 -27.25 41.79
CA ASP A 1013 -21.83 -28.62 41.46
C ASP A 1013 -23.00 -29.62 41.27
N GLY A 1014 -24.13 -29.14 40.74
CA GLY A 1014 -25.35 -29.94 40.51
C GLY A 1014 -26.34 -29.96 41.68
N SER A 1015 -26.00 -29.31 42.80
CA SER A 1015 -26.86 -29.18 43.98
C SER A 1015 -27.49 -27.79 44.05
N ALA A 1016 -28.82 -27.74 44.18
CA ALA A 1016 -29.55 -26.50 44.38
C ALA A 1016 -29.56 -26.09 45.86
N LEU A 1017 -29.25 -24.83 46.14
CA LEU A 1017 -29.36 -24.24 47.49
C LEU A 1017 -30.16 -22.94 47.43
N SER A 1018 -30.85 -22.61 48.53
CA SER A 1018 -31.59 -21.35 48.62
C SER A 1018 -30.76 -20.25 49.29
N ILE A 1019 -30.80 -19.04 48.76
CA ILE A 1019 -30.10 -17.87 49.29
C ILE A 1019 -31.02 -16.65 49.37
N THR A 1020 -30.70 -15.69 50.23
CA THR A 1020 -31.23 -14.32 50.23
C THR A 1020 -30.06 -13.34 50.23
N LEU A 1021 -30.10 -12.33 49.35
CA LEU A 1021 -29.11 -11.26 49.27
C LEU A 1021 -29.78 -9.92 49.59
N ILE A 1022 -29.36 -9.26 50.67
CA ILE A 1022 -29.88 -7.95 51.07
C ILE A 1022 -28.76 -6.93 50.96
N ARG A 1023 -28.97 -5.86 50.18
CA ARG A 1023 -28.04 -4.72 50.18
C ARG A 1023 -28.03 -4.08 51.56
N VAL A 1024 -26.84 -3.88 52.11
CA VAL A 1024 -26.63 -3.19 53.38
C VAL A 1024 -25.70 -2.01 53.15
N ASP A 1025 -25.86 -0.98 53.97
CA ASP A 1025 -25.04 0.23 53.90
C ASP A 1025 -23.62 0.01 54.47
#